data_AF-A0A3N5WEU3-F1
#
_entry.id   AF-A0A3N5WEU3-F1
#
_cell.length_a   1.000
_cell.length_b   1.000
_cell.length_c   1.000
_cell.angle_alpha   90.00
_cell.angle_beta   90.00
_cell.angle_gamma   90.00
#
_symmetry.space_group_name_H-M   'P 1'
#
loop_
_entity.id
_entity.type
_entity.pdbx_description
1 polymer ?
#
loop_
_entity_poly.entity_id
_entity_poly.type
_entity_poly.pdbx_seq_one_letter_code
_entity_poly.pdbx_strand_id
1 'polypeptide(L)'
;NQPPVRQPAERGQNFGTQPVLLVLVDYSNTPHLYAESNFQTSFFGTSNSIADYYKTASFNNLTIGKVAETYGTTNDGVVGWLRLAGTFAIGMDEREIARNALTAANPYVNYATYDTDGNGFITSTELHLVIVVSGYEQSYCGPTCMGVWAHRWTISSLVLDGKTVATDSSDGKYGGYSMFGEIHGLGPSDSNRHPATIGVMVHELGHDLSWPDLYDADGDTQGYWEGAGEWSIMASGSWNNVSGVTQPGGTPALPDALLKAYQGWITPTVASNNNTYNIPTASSNAYALQLGSNPSGIDWDFYRESGTGEYWLVENRQLSGYDAGLPGCGLLIWHIDETVSYWNNANGNPDTPLAAVEEADGLADLYYGNDRGDAGDPYPGTSNRLNFSGITNPNSNYHNGTTSNLGVSLVTTSCASTMQVQYASVAPVQDVYLYLPIVAKPRVPYTGSVTNNGVPVGGVTLKMAYTTNGGSNWTAPYASTTSDASGNFSFNEPPDVGGSKKFAVYFDNPTKNANYLAYFECNMIDSSSDPYSCAINLRDVVLKTPAPGAGVGPKVTFTWNRRSTTTDTYHWWMTDTSDDSYYYWKNMGYVASATITFCGFYTYYEMDWWMELNTPNGYGVSYYYNPFFFKTMNSCSPALGPEVLSPEKRLAGPVAKSSLLDWLVSTGEVDLPLKK
;
A
#
# COMPACT_ATOMS: atom_id res chain seq x y z
N ASN A 1 33.51 16.26 -7.34
CA ASN A 1 32.60 16.85 -6.33
C ASN A 1 31.43 15.91 -6.17
N GLN A 2 31.44 15.10 -5.11
CA GLN A 2 30.23 14.40 -4.68
C GLN A 2 29.22 15.48 -4.26
N PRO A 3 27.94 15.38 -4.65
CA PRO A 3 26.91 16.26 -4.10
C PRO A 3 26.91 16.10 -2.56
N PRO A 4 26.64 17.16 -1.80
CA PRO A 4 26.51 17.07 -0.35
C PRO A 4 25.45 16.02 -0.02
N VAL A 5 25.78 15.12 0.91
CA VAL A 5 24.81 14.18 1.50
C VAL A 5 23.75 15.03 2.19
N ARG A 6 22.50 14.99 1.71
CA ARG A 6 21.37 15.60 2.40
C ARG A 6 21.23 14.93 3.76
N GLN A 7 21.15 15.72 4.82
CA GLN A 7 20.92 15.22 6.17
C GLN A 7 19.43 14.96 6.38
N PRO A 8 19.04 14.02 7.25
CA PRO A 8 17.65 13.85 7.66
C PRO A 8 17.07 15.16 8.19
N ALA A 9 15.74 15.28 8.29
CA ALA A 9 15.06 16.42 8.89
C ALA A 9 15.40 16.58 10.41
N GLU A 10 16.63 16.95 10.77
CA GLU A 10 17.13 17.01 12.14
C GLU A 10 16.46 18.12 12.99
N ARG A 11 15.78 19.08 12.36
CA ARG A 11 15.15 20.22 13.04
C ARG A 11 13.63 20.14 13.17
N GLY A 12 12.98 19.11 12.62
CA GLY A 12 11.53 18.87 12.77
C GLY A 12 11.17 17.90 13.89
N GLN A 13 12.17 17.28 14.54
CA GLN A 13 11.95 16.21 15.51
C GLN A 13 11.74 16.74 16.92
N ASN A 14 10.69 16.25 17.58
CA ASN A 14 10.27 16.70 18.91
C ASN A 14 10.44 15.59 19.94
N PHE A 15 11.26 15.87 20.97
CA PHE A 15 11.65 14.93 22.01
C PHE A 15 11.66 15.58 23.40
N GLY A 16 11.69 14.73 24.42
CA GLY A 16 11.83 15.14 25.81
C GLY A 16 10.57 15.80 26.35
N THR A 17 10.72 16.68 27.33
CA THR A 17 9.61 17.44 27.88
C THR A 17 9.50 18.78 27.17
N GLN A 18 8.41 18.99 26.44
CA GLN A 18 8.11 20.25 25.78
C GLN A 18 6.98 20.97 26.53
N PRO A 19 7.21 22.20 27.03
CA PRO A 19 6.23 22.90 27.83
C PRO A 19 5.09 23.45 26.96
N VAL A 20 3.88 23.36 27.47
CA VAL A 20 2.66 23.95 26.89
C VAL A 20 2.08 24.95 27.88
N LEU A 21 1.78 26.16 27.39
CA LEU A 21 0.95 27.14 28.10
C LEU A 21 -0.48 27.08 27.55
N LEU A 22 -1.45 26.77 28.42
CA LEU A 22 -2.86 26.83 28.09
C LEU A 22 -3.48 28.14 28.62
N VAL A 23 -3.90 29.02 27.73
CA VAL A 23 -4.58 30.28 28.06
C VAL A 23 -6.07 30.17 27.74
N LEU A 24 -6.94 30.39 28.71
CA LEU A 24 -8.39 30.40 28.49
C LEU A 24 -8.92 31.82 28.57
N VAL A 25 -9.69 32.24 27.57
CA VAL A 25 -10.21 33.61 27.47
C VAL A 25 -11.70 33.68 27.18
N ASP A 26 -12.40 34.55 27.90
CA ASP A 26 -13.82 34.78 27.67
C ASP A 26 -14.16 36.26 27.43
N TYR A 27 -15.37 36.51 26.95
CA TYR A 27 -15.89 37.85 26.67
C TYR A 27 -17.16 38.12 27.48
N SER A 28 -17.52 39.40 27.63
CA SER A 28 -18.70 39.78 28.40
C SER A 28 -20.02 39.26 27.80
N ASN A 29 -20.11 39.19 26.47
CA ASN A 29 -21.26 38.70 25.71
C ASN A 29 -21.18 37.20 25.38
N THR A 30 -20.01 36.60 25.54
CA THR A 30 -19.76 35.16 25.38
C THR A 30 -19.00 34.70 26.62
N PRO A 31 -19.66 34.60 27.79
CA PRO A 31 -19.00 34.04 28.96
C PRO A 31 -18.78 32.54 28.76
N HIS A 32 -17.69 32.02 29.34
CA HIS A 32 -17.42 30.59 29.34
C HIS A 32 -18.54 29.79 30.01
N LEU A 33 -18.73 28.56 29.55
CA LEU A 33 -19.72 27.60 30.05
C LEU A 33 -19.08 26.50 30.92
N TYR A 34 -17.89 26.05 30.55
CA TYR A 34 -17.17 24.94 31.17
C TYR A 34 -16.02 25.45 32.05
N ALA A 35 -15.75 24.69 33.11
CA ALA A 35 -14.71 25.06 34.05
C ALA A 35 -13.33 24.87 33.42
N GLU A 36 -12.37 25.68 33.87
CA GLU A 36 -10.96 25.55 33.51
C GLU A 36 -10.43 24.11 33.70
N SER A 37 -10.86 23.43 34.78
CA SER A 37 -10.48 22.04 35.07
C SER A 37 -10.86 21.04 33.97
N ASN A 38 -11.88 21.33 33.16
CA ASN A 38 -12.22 20.50 32.00
C ASN A 38 -11.06 20.49 30.99
N PHE A 39 -10.52 21.66 30.67
CA PHE A 39 -9.42 21.81 29.72
C PHE A 39 -8.07 21.42 30.33
N GLN A 40 -7.85 21.72 31.62
CA GLN A 40 -6.67 21.24 32.35
C GLN A 40 -6.56 19.71 32.26
N THR A 41 -7.68 19.00 32.44
CA THR A 41 -7.73 17.53 32.34
C THR A 41 -7.52 17.05 30.90
N SER A 42 -8.15 17.70 29.90
CA SER A 42 -7.98 17.37 28.49
C SER A 42 -6.55 17.56 27.99
N PHE A 43 -5.81 18.56 28.51
CA PHE A 43 -4.41 18.78 28.11
C PHE A 43 -3.42 17.93 28.91
N PHE A 44 -3.55 17.89 30.24
CA PHE A 44 -2.51 17.37 31.13
C PHE A 44 -2.94 16.16 31.97
N GLY A 45 -4.12 15.58 31.70
CA GLY A 45 -4.59 14.36 32.37
C GLY A 45 -3.68 13.16 32.14
N THR A 46 -3.81 12.11 32.96
CA THR A 46 -2.98 10.89 32.85
C THR A 46 -3.44 9.89 31.80
N SER A 47 -4.63 10.08 31.24
CA SER A 47 -5.26 9.21 30.24
C SER A 47 -6.30 10.01 29.46
N ASN A 48 -6.53 9.70 28.18
CA ASN A 48 -7.50 10.39 27.32
C ASN A 48 -7.28 11.92 27.32
N SER A 49 -6.01 12.31 27.24
CA SER A 49 -5.55 13.70 27.24
C SER A 49 -4.51 13.90 26.15
N ILE A 50 -4.22 15.14 25.80
CA ILE A 50 -3.19 15.49 24.81
C ILE A 50 -1.81 15.02 25.29
N ALA A 51 -1.51 15.18 26.58
CA ALA A 51 -0.27 14.68 27.18
C ALA A 51 -0.16 13.15 27.08
N ASP A 52 -1.23 12.42 27.34
CA ASP A 52 -1.26 10.96 27.23
C ASP A 52 -1.19 10.49 25.77
N TYR A 53 -1.88 11.19 24.85
CA TYR A 53 -1.82 10.92 23.42
C TYR A 53 -0.40 11.03 22.89
N TYR A 54 0.27 12.17 23.08
CA TYR A 54 1.62 12.38 22.54
C TYR A 54 2.66 11.48 23.20
N LYS A 55 2.51 11.17 24.49
CA LYS A 55 3.34 10.18 25.16
C LYS A 55 3.16 8.78 24.58
N THR A 56 1.93 8.40 24.25
CA THR A 56 1.60 7.11 23.63
C THR A 56 2.14 7.04 22.20
N ALA A 57 1.79 8.03 21.37
CA ALA A 57 2.17 8.12 19.97
C ALA A 57 3.70 8.13 19.75
N SER A 58 4.43 8.73 20.69
CA SER A 58 5.89 8.85 20.64
C SER A 58 6.63 7.72 21.36
N PHE A 59 5.95 6.73 21.94
CA PHE A 59 6.57 5.67 22.74
C PHE A 59 7.39 6.19 23.94
N ASN A 60 6.88 7.22 24.62
CA ASN A 60 7.51 7.99 25.70
C ASN A 60 8.69 8.89 25.27
N ASN A 61 8.90 9.09 23.97
CA ASN A 61 9.96 9.99 23.48
C ASN A 61 9.59 11.47 23.64
N LEU A 62 8.30 11.82 23.61
CA LEU A 62 7.77 13.16 23.84
C LEU A 62 6.85 13.17 25.07
N THR A 63 6.98 14.19 25.90
CA THR A 63 6.12 14.45 27.05
C THR A 63 5.68 15.90 27.03
N ILE A 64 4.37 16.13 27.15
CA ILE A 64 3.82 17.47 27.29
C ILE A 64 4.02 17.95 28.74
N GLY A 65 4.83 18.99 28.89
CA GLY A 65 5.14 19.64 30.16
C GLY A 65 4.20 20.80 30.47
N LYS A 66 4.03 21.09 31.76
CA LYS A 66 3.28 22.25 32.22
C LYS A 66 4.19 23.46 32.33
N VAL A 67 3.73 24.61 31.86
CA VAL A 67 4.42 25.88 32.08
C VAL A 67 4.38 26.27 33.55
N ALA A 68 5.45 26.90 34.02
CA ALA A 68 5.52 27.50 35.33
C ALA A 68 4.79 28.84 35.30
N GLU A 69 3.75 28.97 36.12
CA GLU A 69 2.82 30.09 36.10
C GLU A 69 2.27 30.36 37.52
N THR A 70 1.56 31.48 37.71
CA THR A 70 1.12 31.94 39.05
C THR A 70 -0.38 32.29 39.16
N TYR A 71 -1.14 32.08 38.10
CA TYR A 71 -2.59 32.23 38.04
C TYR A 71 -3.30 31.03 38.68
N GLY A 72 -4.35 31.26 39.47
CA GLY A 72 -5.16 30.18 40.03
C GLY A 72 -4.33 29.13 40.78
N THR A 73 -4.26 27.91 40.25
CA THR A 73 -3.45 26.81 40.79
C THR A 73 -2.03 26.85 40.20
N THR A 74 -1.10 27.43 40.95
CA THR A 74 0.30 27.62 40.53
C THR A 74 0.94 26.38 39.90
N ASN A 75 1.52 26.55 38.71
CA ASN A 75 2.26 25.56 37.92
C ASN A 75 1.43 24.36 37.46
N ASP A 76 0.13 24.54 37.24
CA ASP A 76 -0.71 23.52 36.60
C ASP A 76 -0.72 23.58 35.06
N GLY A 77 -0.06 24.61 34.50
CA GLY A 77 0.10 24.87 33.07
C GLY A 77 -1.01 25.74 32.47
N VAL A 78 -1.90 26.29 33.31
CA VAL A 78 -3.13 26.93 32.86
C VAL A 78 -3.26 28.37 33.37
N VAL A 79 -3.62 29.29 32.47
CA VAL A 79 -3.93 30.68 32.80
C VAL A 79 -5.32 31.02 32.25
N GLY A 80 -6.34 30.98 33.10
CA GLY A 80 -7.68 31.44 32.74
C GLY A 80 -8.79 30.83 33.58
N TRP A 81 -10.06 31.21 33.37
CA TRP A 81 -10.55 32.12 32.34
C TRP A 81 -10.16 33.58 32.61
N LEU A 82 -9.53 34.22 31.62
CA LEU A 82 -9.24 35.65 31.61
C LEU A 82 -10.32 36.38 30.80
N ARG A 83 -10.96 37.39 31.40
CA ARG A 83 -11.94 38.23 30.71
C ARG A 83 -11.23 39.24 29.80
N LEU A 84 -11.35 39.06 28.49
CA LEU A 84 -10.87 40.03 27.51
C LEU A 84 -11.84 41.21 27.38
N ALA A 85 -11.29 42.38 27.02
CA ALA A 85 -12.08 43.58 26.77
C ALA A 85 -12.82 43.49 25.42
N GLY A 86 -13.95 44.19 25.33
CA GLY A 86 -14.76 44.26 24.11
C GLY A 86 -15.88 43.22 24.04
N THR A 87 -16.37 43.00 22.82
CA THR A 87 -17.50 42.13 22.49
C THR A 87 -17.03 41.13 21.46
N PHE A 88 -17.18 39.84 21.74
CA PHE A 88 -16.87 38.80 20.76
C PHE A 88 -17.84 38.86 19.58
N ALA A 89 -17.32 38.80 18.35
CA ALA A 89 -18.09 38.71 17.13
C ALA A 89 -17.50 37.64 16.19
N ILE A 90 -18.37 37.03 15.38
CA ILE A 90 -17.96 36.07 14.35
C ILE A 90 -17.08 36.79 13.32
N GLY A 91 -15.96 36.16 12.95
CA GLY A 91 -15.03 36.70 11.95
C GLY A 91 -14.17 37.86 12.44
N MET A 92 -14.03 38.05 13.76
CA MET A 92 -12.97 38.91 14.31
C MET A 92 -11.59 38.37 13.88
N ASP A 93 -10.57 39.25 13.83
CA ASP A 93 -9.20 38.80 13.59
C ASP A 93 -8.74 37.95 14.78
N GLU A 94 -8.69 36.64 14.59
CA GLU A 94 -8.32 35.68 15.63
C GLU A 94 -6.86 35.87 16.09
N ARG A 95 -5.98 36.49 15.28
CA ARG A 95 -4.63 36.88 15.72
C ARG A 95 -4.67 38.02 16.73
N GLU A 96 -5.68 38.89 16.67
CA GLU A 96 -5.90 39.93 17.68
C GLU A 96 -6.40 39.31 18.99
N ILE A 97 -7.29 38.30 18.91
CA ILE A 97 -7.71 37.52 20.08
C ILE A 97 -6.48 36.87 20.73
N ALA A 98 -5.63 36.21 19.94
CA ALA A 98 -4.43 35.55 20.43
C ALA A 98 -3.47 36.54 21.10
N ARG A 99 -3.23 37.70 20.46
CA ARG A 99 -2.41 38.77 21.03
C ARG A 99 -2.94 39.25 22.39
N ASN A 100 -4.24 39.48 22.48
CA ASN A 100 -4.88 39.96 23.70
C ASN A 100 -4.84 38.90 24.80
N ALA A 101 -5.06 37.63 24.47
CA ALA A 101 -4.96 36.51 25.40
C ALA A 101 -3.55 36.38 26.00
N LEU A 102 -2.52 36.32 25.16
CA LEU A 102 -1.13 36.19 25.61
C LEU A 102 -0.67 37.42 26.40
N THR A 103 -1.08 38.62 25.99
CA THR A 103 -0.80 39.86 26.75
C THR A 103 -1.47 39.85 28.12
N ALA A 104 -2.71 39.37 28.21
CA ALA A 104 -3.43 39.25 29.48
C ALA A 104 -2.83 38.17 30.40
N ALA A 105 -2.21 37.13 29.82
CA ALA A 105 -1.52 36.07 30.55
C ALA A 105 -0.12 36.48 31.06
N ASN A 106 0.54 37.46 30.42
CA ASN A 106 1.92 37.89 30.73
C ASN A 106 2.21 38.22 32.20
N PRO A 107 1.30 38.78 33.02
CA PRO A 107 1.58 39.00 34.44
C PRO A 107 1.81 37.71 35.25
N TYR A 108 1.42 36.55 34.71
CA TYR A 108 1.42 35.26 35.42
C TYR A 108 2.49 34.29 34.92
N VAL A 109 3.06 34.53 33.74
CA VAL A 109 4.05 33.68 33.06
C VAL A 109 5.23 34.55 32.66
N ASN A 110 6.46 34.06 32.87
CA ASN A 110 7.66 34.74 32.38
C ASN A 110 8.14 34.07 31.08
N TYR A 111 7.82 34.61 29.93
CA TYR A 111 8.20 34.02 28.63
C TYR A 111 9.71 33.95 28.44
N ALA A 112 10.47 34.86 29.07
CA ALA A 112 11.93 34.88 28.95
C ALA A 112 12.62 33.63 29.49
N THR A 113 11.97 32.82 30.34
CA THR A 113 12.55 31.56 30.84
C THR A 113 12.54 30.44 29.81
N TYR A 114 11.77 30.60 28.73
CA TYR A 114 11.59 29.57 27.70
C TYR A 114 12.45 29.83 26.44
N ASP A 115 13.07 31.00 26.30
CA ASP A 115 14.10 31.24 25.27
C ASP A 115 15.40 30.55 25.72
N THR A 116 15.45 29.23 25.49
CA THR A 116 16.50 28.34 25.99
C THR A 116 17.78 28.42 25.18
N ASP A 117 17.69 28.81 23.92
CA ASP A 117 18.87 29.01 23.06
C ASP A 117 19.39 30.46 23.08
N GLY A 118 18.62 31.40 23.67
CA GLY A 118 18.99 32.79 23.89
C GLY A 118 18.93 33.65 22.63
N ASN A 119 18.21 33.21 21.60
CA ASN A 119 18.14 33.89 20.30
C ASN A 119 17.13 35.07 20.28
N GLY A 120 16.34 35.26 21.35
CA GLY A 120 15.36 36.33 21.50
C GLY A 120 13.95 36.01 20.97
N PHE A 121 13.72 34.78 20.51
CA PHE A 121 12.45 34.28 20.03
C PHE A 121 12.01 33.07 20.86
N ILE A 122 10.71 32.86 20.96
CA ILE A 122 10.13 31.64 21.49
C ILE A 122 9.64 30.81 20.31
N THR A 123 10.27 29.66 20.10
CA THR A 123 9.94 28.72 19.03
C THR A 123 9.07 27.56 19.53
N SER A 124 8.45 26.81 18.62
CA SER A 124 7.65 25.62 18.97
C SER A 124 8.49 24.49 19.56
N THR A 125 9.82 24.52 19.41
CA THR A 125 10.71 23.58 20.13
C THR A 125 10.94 23.95 21.60
N GLU A 126 10.56 25.16 22.00
CA GLU A 126 10.83 25.74 23.31
C GLU A 126 9.59 25.90 24.17
N LEU A 127 8.49 26.38 23.57
CA LEU A 127 7.21 26.58 24.24
C LEU A 127 6.07 26.57 23.23
N HIS A 128 5.12 25.69 23.46
CA HIS A 128 3.85 25.63 22.73
C HIS A 128 2.81 26.56 23.38
N LEU A 129 2.14 27.37 22.57
CA LEU A 129 1.15 28.35 23.03
C LEU A 129 -0.24 27.92 22.59
N VAL A 130 -1.13 27.68 23.56
CA VAL A 130 -2.48 27.20 23.28
C VAL A 130 -3.52 28.15 23.87
N ILE A 131 -4.55 28.46 23.08
CA ILE A 131 -5.57 29.45 23.43
C ILE A 131 -6.95 28.81 23.26
N VAL A 132 -7.72 28.74 24.35
CA VAL A 132 -9.13 28.33 24.31
C VAL A 132 -10.01 29.58 24.43
N VAL A 133 -10.85 29.79 23.43
CA VAL A 133 -11.77 30.94 23.38
C VAL A 133 -13.18 30.48 23.73
N SER A 134 -13.81 31.18 24.65
CA SER A 134 -15.20 30.93 25.04
C SER A 134 -16.14 30.96 23.83
N GLY A 135 -17.13 30.07 23.80
CA GLY A 135 -18.03 29.92 22.66
C GLY A 135 -17.80 28.61 21.91
N TYR A 136 -18.34 28.51 20.70
CA TYR A 136 -18.35 27.24 19.98
C TYR A 136 -17.07 26.99 19.17
N GLU A 137 -16.84 25.72 18.84
CA GLU A 137 -15.84 25.29 17.86
C GLU A 137 -16.47 25.26 16.46
N GLN A 138 -16.04 26.15 15.56
CA GLN A 138 -16.65 26.30 14.24
C GLN A 138 -16.42 25.10 13.32
N SER A 139 -15.36 24.33 13.51
CA SER A 139 -15.19 23.04 12.80
C SER A 139 -16.26 22.02 13.16
N TYR A 140 -16.96 22.19 14.30
CA TYR A 140 -18.06 21.34 14.73
C TYR A 140 -19.45 21.89 14.32
N CYS A 141 -19.70 23.18 14.53
CA CYS A 141 -21.03 23.79 14.28
C CYS A 141 -21.16 24.61 13.00
N GLY A 142 -20.09 24.70 12.22
CA GLY A 142 -20.03 25.49 11.00
C GLY A 142 -19.70 26.97 11.25
N PRO A 143 -19.42 27.74 10.18
CA PRO A 143 -18.81 29.07 10.26
C PRO A 143 -19.73 30.17 10.84
N THR A 144 -21.01 29.84 11.12
CA THR A 144 -22.01 30.80 11.60
C THR A 144 -22.26 30.73 13.10
N CYS A 145 -21.70 29.75 13.81
CA CYS A 145 -21.82 29.72 15.26
C CYS A 145 -20.88 30.73 15.92
N MET A 146 -21.27 31.23 17.10
CA MET A 146 -20.52 32.22 17.86
C MET A 146 -19.32 31.56 18.53
N GLY A 147 -18.24 31.46 17.77
CA GLY A 147 -17.08 30.64 18.07
C GLY A 147 -15.89 30.98 17.19
N VAL A 148 -14.80 30.27 17.41
CA VAL A 148 -13.58 30.31 16.58
C VAL A 148 -13.42 28.97 15.87
N TRP A 149 -12.73 28.94 14.74
CA TRP A 149 -12.37 27.69 14.05
C TRP A 149 -11.01 27.21 14.59
N ALA A 150 -10.90 25.93 14.95
CA ALA A 150 -9.63 25.36 15.41
C ALA A 150 -8.51 25.58 14.39
N HIS A 151 -7.40 26.21 14.79
CA HIS A 151 -6.29 26.48 13.86
C HIS A 151 -4.96 26.71 14.58
N ARG A 152 -3.87 26.43 13.87
CA ARG A 152 -2.51 26.92 14.17
C ARG A 152 -2.18 28.13 13.31
N TRP A 153 -1.71 29.21 13.93
CA TRP A 153 -1.26 30.41 13.19
C TRP A 153 -0.18 31.19 13.94
N THR A 154 0.07 32.41 13.48
CA THR A 154 1.17 33.26 13.92
C THR A 154 0.73 34.72 14.01
N ILE A 155 1.44 35.44 14.87
CA ILE A 155 1.25 36.84 15.20
C ILE A 155 2.50 37.59 14.75
N SER A 156 2.30 38.72 14.09
CA SER A 156 3.40 39.62 13.75
C SER A 156 3.78 40.50 14.94
N SER A 157 5.07 40.57 15.28
CA SER A 157 5.60 41.59 16.22
C SER A 157 4.94 41.62 17.62
N LEU A 158 4.75 40.46 18.27
CA LEU A 158 4.37 40.41 19.69
C LEU A 158 5.63 40.17 20.55
N VAL A 159 5.93 41.11 21.44
CA VAL A 159 7.05 41.01 22.37
C VAL A 159 6.54 40.96 23.80
N LEU A 160 6.84 39.87 24.50
CA LEU A 160 6.45 39.59 25.88
C LEU A 160 7.71 39.22 26.68
N ASP A 161 7.90 39.85 27.84
CA ASP A 161 9.12 39.73 28.67
C ASP A 161 10.44 39.87 27.90
N GLY A 162 10.44 40.73 26.87
CA GLY A 162 11.61 40.96 26.01
C GLY A 162 11.89 39.89 24.96
N LYS A 163 10.97 38.93 24.76
CA LYS A 163 11.06 37.87 23.75
C LYS A 163 9.97 38.03 22.69
N THR A 164 10.32 37.73 21.44
CA THR A 164 9.32 37.67 20.37
C THR A 164 8.60 36.32 20.46
N VAL A 165 7.28 36.34 20.57
CA VAL A 165 6.46 35.12 20.77
C VAL A 165 5.45 34.91 19.64
N ALA A 166 5.00 33.66 19.47
CA ALA A 166 3.95 33.26 18.53
C ALA A 166 4.19 33.72 17.08
N THR A 167 5.44 33.74 16.61
CA THR A 167 5.80 34.28 15.29
C THR A 167 6.52 33.23 14.44
N ASP A 168 6.29 33.25 13.13
CA ASP A 168 7.13 32.53 12.16
C ASP A 168 8.05 33.54 11.47
N SER A 169 9.29 33.12 11.25
CA SER A 169 10.32 33.95 10.62
C SER A 169 11.03 33.18 9.51
N SER A 170 11.32 33.90 8.42
CA SER A 170 11.98 33.32 7.23
C SER A 170 13.41 32.80 7.46
N ASP A 171 14.01 33.10 8.62
CA ASP A 171 15.32 32.60 9.07
C ASP A 171 15.23 31.33 9.92
N GLY A 172 14.07 30.68 9.92
CA GLY A 172 13.89 29.34 10.48
C GLY A 172 13.53 29.32 11.97
N LYS A 173 13.08 30.44 12.52
CA LYS A 173 12.48 30.48 13.87
C LYS A 173 10.97 30.35 13.71
N TYR A 174 10.50 29.13 13.95
CA TYR A 174 9.09 28.77 13.82
C TYR A 174 8.47 28.73 15.20
N GLY A 175 7.53 29.62 15.45
CA GLY A 175 6.71 29.67 16.64
C GLY A 175 5.28 29.91 16.20
N GLY A 176 4.34 29.85 17.13
CA GLY A 176 2.94 30.01 16.75
C GLY A 176 2.04 29.96 17.95
N TYR A 177 0.76 29.84 17.66
CA TYR A 177 -0.23 29.48 18.64
C TYR A 177 -1.25 28.54 17.99
N SER A 178 -1.79 27.63 18.79
CA SER A 178 -3.02 26.89 18.46
C SER A 178 -4.21 27.55 19.16
N MET A 179 -5.33 27.67 18.47
CA MET A 179 -6.56 28.26 19.00
C MET A 179 -7.73 27.31 18.81
N PHE A 180 -8.63 27.23 19.79
CA PHE A 180 -9.81 26.35 19.77
C PHE A 180 -11.03 27.00 20.40
N GLY A 181 -12.21 26.60 19.92
CA GLY A 181 -13.47 26.86 20.59
C GLY A 181 -13.66 26.01 21.84
N GLU A 182 -14.34 26.58 22.83
CA GLU A 182 -14.63 25.92 24.10
C GLU A 182 -15.63 24.75 23.95
N ILE A 183 -16.61 24.88 23.04
CA ILE A 183 -17.82 24.05 23.01
C ILE A 183 -17.95 23.28 21.69
N HIS A 184 -18.00 21.95 21.77
CA HIS A 184 -18.58 21.11 20.70
C HIS A 184 -20.09 21.03 20.92
N GLY A 185 -20.86 21.69 20.05
CA GLY A 185 -22.32 21.71 20.07
C GLY A 185 -22.88 22.56 18.95
N LEU A 186 -24.11 22.30 18.51
CA LEU A 186 -24.70 22.95 17.33
C LEU A 186 -25.35 24.32 17.62
N GLY A 187 -25.35 24.77 18.88
CA GLY A 187 -25.86 26.07 19.29
C GLY A 187 -26.45 26.09 20.70
N PRO A 188 -27.01 27.23 21.16
CA PRO A 188 -27.42 27.40 22.56
C PRO A 188 -28.56 26.49 23.02
N SER A 189 -29.36 25.97 22.09
CA SER A 189 -30.44 25.01 22.36
C SER A 189 -30.00 23.55 22.31
N ASP A 190 -28.76 23.27 21.91
CA ASP A 190 -28.23 21.91 21.86
C ASP A 190 -28.05 21.36 23.28
N SER A 191 -28.80 20.31 23.61
CA SER A 191 -28.71 19.60 24.89
C SER A 191 -27.52 18.64 24.96
N ASN A 192 -26.91 18.32 23.81
CA ASN A 192 -25.77 17.41 23.71
C ASN A 192 -24.44 18.16 23.69
N ARG A 193 -24.43 19.49 23.85
CA ARG A 193 -23.19 20.26 23.90
C ARG A 193 -22.28 19.78 25.03
N HIS A 194 -20.99 19.70 24.74
CA HIS A 194 -19.93 19.28 25.66
C HIS A 194 -18.67 20.13 25.45
N PRO A 195 -17.68 20.10 26.38
CA PRO A 195 -16.39 20.70 26.11
C PRO A 195 -15.79 20.11 24.83
N ALA A 196 -15.08 20.93 24.06
CA ALA A 196 -14.36 20.45 22.88
C ALA A 196 -13.47 19.24 23.23
N THR A 197 -13.52 18.22 22.38
CA THR A 197 -12.78 16.96 22.56
C THR A 197 -11.33 17.10 22.09
N ILE A 198 -10.47 16.17 22.51
CA ILE A 198 -9.03 16.27 22.30
C ILE A 198 -8.59 16.17 20.83
N GLY A 199 -9.40 15.58 19.95
CA GLY A 199 -8.98 15.24 18.59
C GLY A 199 -8.51 16.43 17.74
N VAL A 200 -9.31 17.49 17.65
CA VAL A 200 -8.89 18.74 16.98
C VAL A 200 -7.72 19.41 17.70
N MET A 201 -7.66 19.31 19.04
CA MET A 201 -6.57 19.89 19.81
C MET A 201 -5.24 19.20 19.58
N VAL A 202 -5.26 17.88 19.44
CA VAL A 202 -4.10 17.07 19.07
C VAL A 202 -3.66 17.42 17.65
N HIS A 203 -4.59 17.51 16.70
CA HIS A 203 -4.31 17.85 15.30
C HIS A 203 -3.57 19.19 15.17
N GLU A 204 -4.11 20.28 15.73
CA GLU A 204 -3.47 21.59 15.63
C GLU A 204 -2.13 21.68 16.37
N LEU A 205 -1.98 20.97 17.50
CA LEU A 205 -0.67 20.87 18.16
C LEU A 205 0.33 20.07 17.30
N GLY A 206 -0.15 19.17 16.44
CA GLY A 206 0.65 18.45 15.46
C GLY A 206 1.34 19.37 14.47
N HIS A 207 0.69 20.46 14.04
CA HIS A 207 1.32 21.49 13.23
C HIS A 207 2.46 22.22 13.95
N ASP A 208 2.33 22.46 15.27
CA ASP A 208 3.42 23.02 16.07
C ASP A 208 4.59 22.03 16.23
N LEU A 209 4.31 20.72 16.16
CA LEU A 209 5.33 19.68 15.99
C LEU A 209 5.86 19.56 14.55
N SER A 210 5.46 20.45 13.64
CA SER A 210 5.86 20.46 12.22
C SER A 210 5.30 19.30 11.38
N TRP A 211 4.08 18.84 11.67
CA TRP A 211 3.33 17.96 10.77
C TRP A 211 2.49 18.74 9.74
N PRO A 212 2.45 18.32 8.47
CA PRO A 212 1.53 18.86 7.48
C PRO A 212 0.13 18.28 7.64
N ASP A 213 -0.87 18.95 7.08
CA ASP A 213 -2.14 18.32 6.77
C ASP A 213 -1.97 17.19 5.75
N LEU A 214 -2.67 16.09 6.02
CA LEU A 214 -2.76 14.92 5.15
C LEU A 214 -4.16 14.75 4.55
N TYR A 215 -5.05 15.74 4.69
CA TYR A 215 -6.29 15.87 3.91
C TYR A 215 -6.12 16.88 2.77
N ASP A 216 -7.14 17.07 1.92
CA ASP A 216 -7.16 18.16 0.93
C ASP A 216 -7.17 19.55 1.62
N ALA A 217 -5.98 20.12 1.83
CA ALA A 217 -5.80 21.41 2.49
C ALA A 217 -5.79 22.62 1.53
N ASP A 218 -5.69 22.42 0.21
CA ASP A 218 -5.65 23.52 -0.76
C ASP A 218 -7.00 23.78 -1.45
N GLY A 219 -7.94 22.83 -1.37
CA GLY A 219 -9.26 22.95 -1.98
C GLY A 219 -9.21 22.97 -3.51
N ASP A 220 -8.05 22.69 -4.12
CA ASP A 220 -7.88 22.63 -5.57
C ASP A 220 -8.66 21.45 -6.17
N THR A 221 -8.92 20.42 -5.36
CA THR A 221 -9.83 19.33 -5.75
C THR A 221 -11.30 19.67 -5.52
N GLN A 222 -11.65 20.87 -5.04
CA GLN A 222 -13.00 21.19 -4.54
C GLN A 222 -13.46 20.25 -3.41
N GLY A 223 -12.51 19.61 -2.70
CA GLY A 223 -12.77 18.77 -1.54
C GLY A 223 -13.33 17.38 -1.87
N TYR A 224 -13.08 16.82 -3.07
CA TYR A 224 -13.38 15.40 -3.32
C TYR A 224 -12.26 14.46 -2.85
N TRP A 225 -11.08 14.95 -2.48
CA TRP A 225 -10.01 14.12 -1.96
C TRP A 225 -10.03 14.09 -0.43
N GLU A 226 -10.11 12.90 0.17
CA GLU A 226 -10.17 12.75 1.64
C GLU A 226 -8.79 12.51 2.27
N GLY A 227 -7.73 12.41 1.46
CA GLY A 227 -6.38 12.30 1.99
C GLY A 227 -6.10 10.98 2.67
N ALA A 228 -5.47 11.07 3.84
CA ALA A 228 -5.26 9.93 4.74
C ALA A 228 -6.54 9.51 5.50
N GLY A 229 -7.65 10.23 5.34
CA GLY A 229 -8.94 9.87 5.95
C GLY A 229 -8.89 9.66 7.46
N GLU A 230 -9.69 8.72 7.96
CA GLU A 230 -9.79 8.35 9.37
C GLU A 230 -8.52 7.62 9.87
N TRP A 231 -7.54 7.36 9.02
CA TRP A 231 -6.35 6.58 9.35
C TRP A 231 -5.21 7.40 9.98
N SER A 232 -5.20 8.72 9.81
CA SER A 232 -4.19 9.62 10.39
C SER A 232 -4.80 10.81 11.14
N ILE A 233 -4.13 11.21 12.22
CA ILE A 233 -4.47 12.39 13.01
C ILE A 233 -4.45 13.69 12.21
N MET A 234 -3.60 13.76 11.18
CA MET A 234 -3.47 14.93 10.31
C MET A 234 -4.51 14.94 9.17
N ALA A 235 -5.55 14.10 9.27
CA ALA A 235 -6.69 14.05 8.38
C ALA A 235 -8.00 13.97 9.21
N SER A 236 -9.05 13.32 8.67
CA SER A 236 -10.31 13.16 9.41
C SER A 236 -10.19 12.24 10.63
N GLY A 237 -9.06 11.55 10.80
CA GLY A 237 -8.74 10.78 12.01
C GLY A 237 -8.77 11.61 13.30
N SER A 238 -8.66 12.94 13.21
CA SER A 238 -8.91 13.89 14.31
C SER A 238 -10.34 13.84 14.86
N TRP A 239 -11.31 13.37 14.07
CA TRP A 239 -12.72 13.26 14.46
C TRP A 239 -13.15 11.87 14.90
N ASN A 240 -12.24 10.88 14.84
CA ASN A 240 -12.58 9.50 15.19
C ASN A 240 -13.17 9.37 16.59
N ASN A 241 -14.15 8.47 16.68
CA ASN A 241 -14.82 8.14 17.92
C ASN A 241 -15.28 6.69 17.93
N VAL A 242 -15.36 6.10 19.11
CA VAL A 242 -16.05 4.82 19.28
C VAL A 242 -17.55 5.14 19.38
N SER A 243 -18.30 4.79 18.33
CA SER A 243 -19.73 5.08 18.24
C SER A 243 -20.50 4.63 19.48
N GLY A 244 -21.25 5.56 20.07
CA GLY A 244 -22.04 5.33 21.29
C GLY A 244 -21.22 5.23 22.59
N VAL A 245 -19.89 5.35 22.53
CA VAL A 245 -18.99 5.29 23.69
C VAL A 245 -18.28 6.63 23.90
N THR A 246 -17.72 7.22 22.86
CA THR A 246 -17.06 8.52 22.90
C THR A 246 -17.72 9.52 21.96
N GLN A 247 -17.59 10.80 22.30
CA GLN A 247 -17.99 11.90 21.43
C GLN A 247 -17.03 12.00 20.22
N PRO A 248 -17.45 12.63 19.09
CA PRO A 248 -16.57 12.92 17.96
C PRO A 248 -15.25 13.56 18.42
N GLY A 249 -14.12 13.07 17.93
CA GLY A 249 -12.77 13.48 18.34
C GLY A 249 -12.35 13.03 19.75
N GLY A 250 -13.11 12.13 20.37
CA GLY A 250 -12.80 11.56 21.69
C GLY A 250 -11.78 10.42 21.66
N THR A 251 -11.59 9.78 20.50
CA THR A 251 -10.56 8.75 20.27
C THR A 251 -9.90 8.99 18.92
N PRO A 252 -9.11 10.07 18.80
CA PRO A 252 -8.49 10.41 17.53
C PRO A 252 -7.48 9.35 17.11
N ALA A 253 -7.30 9.14 15.80
CA ALA A 253 -6.30 8.23 15.26
C ALA A 253 -4.89 8.57 15.79
N LEU A 254 -4.04 7.58 15.96
CA LEU A 254 -2.60 7.82 16.14
C LEU A 254 -1.99 8.39 14.84
N PRO A 255 -0.82 9.08 14.92
CA PRO A 255 -0.10 9.46 13.71
C PRO A 255 0.27 8.22 12.90
N ASP A 256 0.23 8.34 11.59
CA ASP A 256 0.66 7.30 10.67
C ASP A 256 2.18 7.03 10.75
N ALA A 257 2.62 6.01 10.02
CA ALA A 257 4.02 5.59 10.03
C ALA A 257 4.98 6.68 9.52
N LEU A 258 4.56 7.52 8.55
CA LEU A 258 5.39 8.62 8.04
C LEU A 258 5.60 9.65 9.15
N LEU A 259 4.52 10.14 9.77
CA LEU A 259 4.60 11.18 10.80
C LEU A 259 5.41 10.74 12.03
N LYS A 260 5.29 9.47 12.44
CA LYS A 260 6.12 8.88 13.52
C LYS A 260 7.59 8.80 13.13
N ALA A 261 7.89 8.41 11.89
CA ALA A 261 9.25 8.28 11.40
C ALA A 261 9.90 9.66 11.17
N TYR A 262 9.14 10.64 10.67
CA TYR A 262 9.53 12.03 10.50
C TYR A 262 9.98 12.65 11.83
N GLN A 263 9.22 12.42 12.91
CA GLN A 263 9.60 12.84 14.27
C GLN A 263 10.78 12.06 14.86
N GLY A 264 11.26 11.01 14.20
CA GLY A 264 12.27 10.10 14.74
C GLY A 264 11.77 9.26 15.92
N TRP A 265 10.45 9.18 16.15
CA TRP A 265 9.87 8.33 17.19
C TRP A 265 9.93 6.84 16.84
N ILE A 266 10.04 6.53 15.54
CA ILE A 266 10.34 5.19 15.03
C ILE A 266 11.46 5.27 13.98
N THR A 267 12.14 4.15 13.78
CA THR A 267 13.01 3.95 12.62
C THR A 267 12.44 2.78 11.81
N PRO A 268 11.89 3.04 10.60
CA PRO A 268 11.34 1.98 9.77
C PRO A 268 12.38 0.88 9.47
N THR A 269 11.94 -0.38 9.57
CA THR A 269 12.79 -1.52 9.20
C THR A 269 12.76 -1.70 7.69
N VAL A 270 13.89 -1.53 7.02
CA VAL A 270 13.97 -1.72 5.56
C VAL A 270 13.82 -3.20 5.21
N ALA A 271 12.84 -3.50 4.37
CA ALA A 271 12.56 -4.85 3.91
C ALA A 271 13.66 -5.35 2.97
N SER A 272 13.99 -6.64 3.09
CA SER A 272 15.00 -7.36 2.33
C SER A 272 14.30 -8.52 1.62
N ASN A 273 14.57 -8.67 0.33
CA ASN A 273 13.84 -9.62 -0.53
C ASN A 273 13.80 -11.04 0.05
N ASN A 274 12.67 -11.71 -0.15
CA ASN A 274 12.40 -13.09 0.24
C ASN A 274 12.46 -13.35 1.76
N ASN A 275 12.16 -12.33 2.56
CA ASN A 275 12.08 -12.46 4.01
C ASN A 275 10.65 -12.33 4.51
N THR A 276 10.44 -12.89 5.70
CA THR A 276 9.18 -12.80 6.43
C THR A 276 9.35 -11.83 7.59
N TYR A 277 8.41 -10.90 7.73
CA TYR A 277 8.43 -9.84 8.73
C TYR A 277 7.24 -9.97 9.68
N ASN A 278 7.52 -9.83 10.98
CA ASN A 278 6.51 -9.70 12.01
C ASN A 278 6.26 -8.22 12.27
N ILE A 279 5.03 -7.77 12.03
CA ILE A 279 4.61 -6.39 12.18
C ILE A 279 3.70 -6.32 13.43
N PRO A 280 4.24 -5.96 14.60
CA PRO A 280 3.46 -5.81 15.82
C PRO A 280 2.54 -4.58 15.72
N THR A 281 1.49 -4.52 16.55
CA THR A 281 0.54 -3.39 16.56
C THR A 281 1.25 -2.05 16.77
N ALA A 282 0.99 -1.10 15.89
CA ALA A 282 1.64 0.22 15.83
C ALA A 282 1.26 1.12 17.01
N SER A 283 0.17 0.80 17.71
CA SER A 283 -0.31 1.55 18.88
C SER A 283 0.58 1.42 20.12
N SER A 284 1.44 0.40 20.19
CA SER A 284 2.31 0.14 21.34
C SER A 284 3.71 -0.34 20.99
N ASN A 285 4.04 -0.44 19.70
CA ASN A 285 5.35 -0.88 19.24
C ASN A 285 5.91 0.15 18.25
N ALA A 286 7.13 0.62 18.52
CA ALA A 286 7.89 1.52 17.66
C ALA A 286 8.39 0.78 16.41
N TYR A 287 7.47 0.45 15.49
CA TYR A 287 7.77 -0.36 14.32
C TYR A 287 6.91 0.03 13.11
N ALA A 288 7.58 0.15 11.97
CA ALA A 288 6.99 0.10 10.63
C ALA A 288 7.95 -0.68 9.72
N LEU A 289 7.41 -1.35 8.71
CA LEU A 289 8.21 -2.00 7.67
C LEU A 289 8.28 -1.08 6.45
N GLN A 290 9.47 -0.79 5.95
CA GLN A 290 9.66 0.00 4.74
C GLN A 290 9.88 -0.90 3.53
N LEU A 291 9.09 -0.73 2.48
CA LEU A 291 9.27 -1.39 1.18
C LEU A 291 9.89 -0.39 0.20
N GLY A 292 10.90 -0.81 -0.54
CA GLY A 292 11.65 0.09 -1.41
C GLY A 292 12.76 0.84 -0.67
N SER A 293 13.75 1.31 -1.42
CA SER A 293 14.90 2.02 -0.87
C SER A 293 14.60 3.50 -0.65
N ASN A 294 14.88 3.99 0.55
CA ASN A 294 15.01 5.42 0.83
C ASN A 294 16.37 5.67 1.52
N PRO A 295 17.48 5.73 0.75
CA PRO A 295 18.83 5.77 1.32
C PRO A 295 19.15 7.08 2.06
N SER A 296 18.41 8.16 1.76
CA SER A 296 18.54 9.45 2.47
C SER A 296 17.82 9.45 3.82
N GLY A 297 16.97 8.43 4.08
CA GLY A 297 15.94 8.54 5.11
C GLY A 297 14.91 9.61 4.74
N ILE A 298 14.05 9.96 5.70
CA ILE A 298 13.10 11.06 5.50
C ILE A 298 13.86 12.38 5.45
N ASP A 299 13.90 12.99 4.27
CA ASP A 299 14.58 14.25 3.96
C ASP A 299 13.62 15.37 3.51
N TRP A 300 12.31 15.09 3.45
CA TRP A 300 11.25 16.11 3.42
C TRP A 300 11.13 16.84 4.77
N ASP A 301 11.08 18.17 4.76
CA ASP A 301 11.00 19.05 5.95
C ASP A 301 9.92 20.13 5.76
N PHE A 302 8.93 20.13 6.64
CA PHE A 302 7.75 20.97 6.54
C PHE A 302 8.09 22.47 6.55
N TYR A 303 7.52 23.23 5.62
CA TYR A 303 7.80 24.64 5.32
C TYR A 303 9.25 24.98 4.96
N ARG A 304 10.06 23.98 4.58
CA ARG A 304 11.49 24.17 4.32
C ARG A 304 11.99 23.54 3.02
N GLU A 305 11.83 22.23 2.87
CA GLU A 305 12.48 21.52 1.78
C GLU A 305 11.72 20.25 1.38
N SER A 306 11.61 20.01 0.08
CA SER A 306 11.14 18.73 -0.48
C SER A 306 12.26 17.70 -0.42
N GLY A 307 11.90 16.46 -0.10
CA GLY A 307 12.79 15.32 -0.11
C GLY A 307 12.95 14.68 -1.48
N THR A 308 13.39 13.42 -1.47
CA THR A 308 13.76 12.68 -2.69
C THR A 308 13.24 11.25 -2.76
N GLY A 309 12.69 10.72 -1.66
CA GLY A 309 12.25 9.33 -1.55
C GLY A 309 10.85 9.09 -2.10
N GLU A 310 10.65 7.95 -2.77
CA GLU A 310 9.34 7.38 -3.08
C GLU A 310 9.36 5.89 -2.68
N TYR A 311 8.50 5.48 -1.75
CA TYR A 311 8.55 4.17 -1.10
C TYR A 311 7.24 3.87 -0.35
N TRP A 312 7.16 2.71 0.30
CA TRP A 312 5.98 2.33 1.09
C TRP A 312 6.32 2.07 2.55
N LEU A 313 5.42 2.43 3.45
CA LEU A 313 5.48 2.08 4.87
C LEU A 313 4.29 1.18 5.24
N VAL A 314 4.59 0.06 5.90
CA VAL A 314 3.57 -0.89 6.37
C VAL A 314 3.51 -0.87 7.88
N GLU A 315 2.32 -0.65 8.43
CA GLU A 315 2.05 -0.67 9.86
C GLU A 315 0.82 -1.50 10.20
N ASN A 316 0.80 -2.11 11.38
CA ASN A 316 -0.31 -2.94 11.86
C ASN A 316 -1.21 -2.11 12.78
N ARG A 317 -2.42 -1.75 12.34
CA ARG A 317 -3.40 -0.97 13.09
C ARG A 317 -4.47 -1.88 13.67
N GLN A 318 -4.74 -1.72 14.97
CA GLN A 318 -5.71 -2.54 15.71
C GLN A 318 -6.65 -1.63 16.50
N LEU A 319 -7.95 -2.00 16.56
CA LEU A 319 -9.00 -1.22 17.22
C LEU A 319 -8.85 -1.20 18.75
N SER A 320 -7.87 -0.43 19.24
CA SER A 320 -7.50 -0.39 20.65
C SER A 320 -6.81 0.93 21.00
N GLY A 321 -6.97 1.38 22.25
CA GLY A 321 -6.42 2.67 22.68
C GLY A 321 -7.00 3.83 21.87
N TYR A 322 -6.14 4.74 21.42
CA TYR A 322 -6.54 5.86 20.55
C TYR A 322 -7.07 5.39 19.18
N ASP A 323 -6.55 4.29 18.65
CA ASP A 323 -7.00 3.68 17.39
C ASP A 323 -8.33 2.89 17.53
N ALA A 324 -8.99 2.91 18.69
CA ALA A 324 -10.26 2.20 18.89
C ALA A 324 -11.39 2.71 17.98
N GLY A 325 -11.30 3.96 17.52
CA GLY A 325 -12.26 4.58 16.60
C GLY A 325 -11.93 4.44 15.12
N LEU A 326 -10.89 3.68 14.73
CA LEU A 326 -10.57 3.46 13.30
C LEU A 326 -11.67 2.66 12.57
N PRO A 327 -11.81 2.81 11.23
CA PRO A 327 -12.80 2.07 10.44
C PRO A 327 -12.62 0.55 10.47
N GLY A 328 -11.38 0.08 10.61
CA GLY A 328 -11.02 -1.33 10.56
C GLY A 328 -9.66 -1.64 11.17
N CYS A 329 -9.34 -2.93 11.24
CA CYS A 329 -8.04 -3.42 11.69
C CYS A 329 -7.32 -4.18 10.57
N GLY A 330 -5.99 -4.19 10.63
CA GLY A 330 -5.16 -4.85 9.63
C GLY A 330 -3.84 -4.14 9.41
N LEU A 331 -3.21 -4.44 8.28
CA LEU A 331 -2.03 -3.73 7.81
C LEU A 331 -2.46 -2.58 6.91
N LEU A 332 -2.11 -1.35 7.28
CA LEU A 332 -2.13 -0.24 6.32
C LEU A 332 -0.80 -0.24 5.57
N ILE A 333 -0.88 -0.06 4.26
CA ILE A 333 0.26 0.19 3.40
C ILE A 333 0.14 1.64 2.93
N TRP A 334 1.10 2.46 3.31
CA TRP A 334 1.19 3.86 2.94
C TRP A 334 2.13 4.01 1.76
N HIS A 335 1.72 4.63 0.65
CA HIS A 335 2.59 5.10 -0.42
C HIS A 335 3.07 6.51 -0.06
N ILE A 336 4.39 6.67 0.07
CA ILE A 336 5.04 7.92 0.45
C ILE A 336 5.77 8.50 -0.76
N ASP A 337 5.56 9.78 -1.04
CA ASP A 337 6.31 10.56 -2.03
C ASP A 337 6.84 11.87 -1.39
N GLU A 338 8.12 11.87 -1.05
CA GLU A 338 8.80 13.02 -0.44
C GLU A 338 9.15 14.11 -1.47
N THR A 339 8.94 13.89 -2.77
CA THR A 339 9.30 14.86 -3.82
C THR A 339 8.27 16.00 -3.97
N VAL A 340 7.13 15.87 -3.31
CA VAL A 340 6.01 16.81 -3.34
C VAL A 340 6.34 18.13 -2.64
N SER A 341 5.40 19.09 -2.72
CA SER A 341 5.48 20.37 -2.01
C SER A 341 5.81 20.18 -0.53
N TYR A 342 6.67 21.03 0.02
CA TYR A 342 6.94 21.10 1.46
C TYR A 342 6.00 22.08 2.19
N TRP A 343 5.00 22.62 1.51
CA TRP A 343 3.96 23.46 2.13
C TRP A 343 2.82 22.60 2.68
N ASN A 344 1.84 23.21 3.33
CA ASN A 344 0.73 22.49 3.95
C ASN A 344 -0.18 21.76 2.96
N ASN A 345 -0.02 22.03 1.67
CA ASN A 345 -0.68 21.30 0.60
C ASN A 345 0.15 20.12 0.07
N ALA A 346 1.09 19.60 0.84
CA ALA A 346 1.90 18.43 0.47
C ALA A 346 1.05 17.21 0.09
N ASN A 347 -0.14 17.10 0.68
CA ASN A 347 -1.12 16.06 0.38
C ASN A 347 -2.29 16.53 -0.51
N GLY A 348 -2.24 17.74 -1.09
CA GLY A 348 -3.36 18.32 -1.85
C GLY A 348 -3.58 17.71 -3.23
N ASN A 349 -2.55 17.14 -3.85
CA ASN A 349 -2.68 16.46 -5.14
C ASN A 349 -2.97 14.96 -4.96
N PRO A 350 -4.17 14.45 -5.31
CA PRO A 350 -4.51 13.04 -5.14
C PRO A 350 -3.71 12.11 -6.06
N ASP A 351 -3.13 12.61 -7.15
CA ASP A 351 -2.30 11.80 -8.06
C ASP A 351 -0.88 11.55 -7.53
N THR A 352 -0.34 12.48 -6.72
CA THR A 352 1.00 12.43 -6.13
C THR A 352 1.00 13.06 -4.73
N PRO A 353 0.32 12.45 -3.74
CA PRO A 353 0.26 12.96 -2.37
C PRO A 353 1.53 12.60 -1.58
N LEU A 354 1.87 13.39 -0.55
CA LEU A 354 2.95 13.05 0.39
C LEU A 354 2.77 11.66 1.01
N ALA A 355 1.53 11.34 1.40
CA ALA A 355 1.16 10.05 1.96
C ALA A 355 -0.28 9.67 1.54
N ALA A 356 -0.42 8.48 0.96
CA ALA A 356 -1.72 7.88 0.64
C ALA A 356 -1.82 6.44 1.16
N VAL A 357 -3.02 6.02 1.52
CA VAL A 357 -3.31 4.62 1.85
C VAL A 357 -3.54 3.86 0.54
N GLU A 358 -2.86 2.72 0.39
CA GLU A 358 -3.14 1.75 -0.66
C GLU A 358 -4.37 0.92 -0.26
N GLU A 359 -5.56 1.41 -0.58
CA GLU A 359 -6.85 0.82 -0.18
C GLU A 359 -7.01 -0.61 -0.71
N ALA A 360 -6.92 -1.62 0.15
CA ALA A 360 -6.72 -3.01 -0.25
C ALA A 360 -7.79 -3.57 -1.18
N ASP A 361 -9.03 -3.10 -1.06
CA ASP A 361 -10.16 -3.53 -1.86
C ASP A 361 -10.13 -3.05 -3.32
N GLY A 362 -9.36 -1.99 -3.59
CA GLY A 362 -9.18 -1.35 -4.89
C GLY A 362 -10.32 -0.42 -5.30
N LEU A 363 -11.13 0.08 -4.35
CA LEU A 363 -12.23 1.02 -4.61
C LEU A 363 -11.77 2.47 -4.78
N ALA A 364 -10.65 2.83 -4.15
CA ALA A 364 -10.10 4.18 -4.17
C ALA A 364 -11.09 5.23 -3.62
N ASP A 365 -11.78 4.89 -2.53
CA ASP A 365 -12.83 5.71 -1.95
C ASP A 365 -12.28 7.00 -1.33
N LEU A 366 -11.07 6.96 -0.77
CA LEU A 366 -10.35 8.17 -0.32
C LEU A 366 -10.00 9.08 -1.50
N TYR A 367 -9.58 8.50 -2.63
CA TYR A 367 -9.25 9.23 -3.86
C TYR A 367 -10.45 9.99 -4.42
N TYR A 368 -11.62 9.34 -4.46
CA TYR A 368 -12.85 9.92 -5.02
C TYR A 368 -13.72 10.66 -4.01
N GLY A 369 -13.38 10.60 -2.72
CA GLY A 369 -14.14 11.21 -1.62
C GLY A 369 -15.50 10.57 -1.44
N ASN A 370 -15.58 9.27 -1.68
CA ASN A 370 -16.80 8.50 -1.46
C ASN A 370 -17.04 8.28 0.03
N ASP A 371 -15.97 8.09 0.80
CA ASP A 371 -15.94 8.09 2.25
C ASP A 371 -14.54 8.47 2.78
N ARG A 372 -14.35 8.34 4.09
CA ARG A 372 -13.13 8.72 4.81
C ARG A 372 -12.29 7.52 5.22
N GLY A 373 -12.49 6.39 4.56
CA GLY A 373 -11.87 5.11 4.84
C GLY A 373 -12.84 4.13 5.48
N ASP A 374 -12.62 2.85 5.18
CA ASP A 374 -13.50 1.77 5.61
C ASP A 374 -12.75 0.47 5.99
N ALA A 375 -13.49 -0.53 6.46
CA ALA A 375 -12.87 -1.77 6.94
C ALA A 375 -12.23 -2.64 5.83
N GLY A 376 -12.41 -2.27 4.56
CA GLY A 376 -11.87 -2.84 3.32
C GLY A 376 -10.50 -2.30 2.93
N ASP A 377 -10.11 -1.11 3.41
CA ASP A 377 -8.82 -0.47 3.12
C ASP A 377 -7.61 -1.24 3.69
N PRO A 378 -7.63 -1.75 4.94
CA PRO A 378 -6.49 -2.48 5.47
C PRO A 378 -6.34 -3.85 4.83
N TYR A 379 -5.11 -4.37 4.80
CA TYR A 379 -4.86 -5.77 4.43
C TYR A 379 -4.92 -6.69 5.68
N PRO A 380 -5.74 -7.76 5.68
CA PRO A 380 -6.63 -8.18 4.61
C PRO A 380 -7.99 -7.50 4.61
N GLY A 381 -8.37 -6.82 5.69
CA GLY A 381 -9.62 -6.09 5.81
C GLY A 381 -10.85 -6.97 5.61
N THR A 382 -11.99 -6.37 5.34
CA THR A 382 -13.24 -7.06 4.96
C THR A 382 -13.19 -7.58 3.53
N SER A 383 -12.33 -7.01 2.68
CA SER A 383 -12.11 -7.41 1.28
C SER A 383 -11.27 -8.69 1.14
N ASN A 384 -10.65 -9.15 2.24
CA ASN A 384 -9.81 -10.34 2.35
C ASN A 384 -8.66 -10.37 1.33
N ARG A 385 -8.02 -9.22 1.12
CA ARG A 385 -6.96 -9.03 0.14
C ARG A 385 -5.62 -9.38 0.77
N LEU A 386 -4.93 -10.37 0.20
CA LEU A 386 -3.72 -10.94 0.81
C LEU A 386 -2.42 -10.53 0.11
N ASN A 387 -2.50 -9.77 -0.98
CA ASN A 387 -1.35 -9.43 -1.79
C ASN A 387 -1.39 -7.97 -2.22
N PHE A 388 -0.23 -7.32 -2.18
CA PHE A 388 0.05 -6.01 -2.75
C PHE A 388 1.31 -6.11 -3.62
N SER A 389 1.25 -5.72 -4.88
CA SER A 389 2.36 -5.81 -5.84
C SER A 389 2.11 -4.96 -7.09
N GLY A 390 3.05 -4.88 -8.03
CA GLY A 390 2.90 -4.10 -9.26
C GLY A 390 1.77 -4.55 -10.21
N ILE A 391 1.09 -5.67 -9.89
CA ILE A 391 0.01 -6.26 -10.70
C ILE A 391 -1.33 -6.37 -9.97
N THR A 392 -1.42 -5.89 -8.71
CA THR A 392 -2.67 -5.85 -7.93
C THR A 392 -3.45 -4.55 -8.22
N ASN A 393 -4.64 -4.42 -7.63
CA ASN A 393 -5.34 -3.14 -7.55
C ASN A 393 -5.67 -2.89 -6.07
N PRO A 394 -5.08 -1.87 -5.43
CA PRO A 394 -4.06 -0.96 -5.97
C PRO A 394 -2.73 -1.68 -6.23
N ASN A 395 -1.82 -1.02 -6.95
CA ASN A 395 -0.55 -1.61 -7.40
C ASN A 395 0.64 -0.88 -6.76
N SER A 396 1.78 -1.57 -6.63
CA SER A 396 3.01 -0.99 -6.07
C SER A 396 3.89 -0.28 -7.11
N ASN A 397 3.37 0.22 -8.23
CA ASN A 397 4.18 1.01 -9.15
C ASN A 397 4.40 2.43 -8.60
N TYR A 398 5.50 3.05 -9.01
CA TYR A 398 5.74 4.45 -8.70
C TYR A 398 4.70 5.34 -9.40
N HIS A 399 4.48 6.56 -8.90
CA HIS A 399 3.49 7.51 -9.45
C HIS A 399 3.72 7.81 -10.94
N ASN A 400 4.96 7.78 -11.41
CA ASN A 400 5.30 7.94 -12.83
C ASN A 400 4.96 6.71 -13.71
N GLY A 401 4.35 5.68 -13.14
CA GLY A 401 3.96 4.42 -13.77
C GLY A 401 5.10 3.40 -13.91
N THR A 402 6.32 3.71 -13.45
CA THR A 402 7.43 2.75 -13.51
C THR A 402 7.30 1.68 -12.44
N THR A 403 7.67 0.45 -12.79
CA THR A 403 7.53 -0.70 -11.90
C THR A 403 8.58 -0.67 -10.79
N SER A 404 8.12 -0.71 -9.53
CA SER A 404 9.00 -0.81 -8.36
C SER A 404 9.61 -2.21 -8.17
N ASN A 405 8.96 -3.24 -8.74
CA ASN A 405 9.22 -4.67 -8.51
C ASN A 405 9.02 -5.10 -7.05
N LEU A 406 8.26 -4.34 -6.26
CA LEU A 406 7.99 -4.66 -4.86
C LEU A 406 6.72 -5.48 -4.74
N GLY A 407 6.67 -6.38 -3.77
CA GLY A 407 5.42 -7.01 -3.38
C GLY A 407 5.46 -7.62 -2.00
N VAL A 408 4.26 -7.71 -1.41
CA VAL A 408 4.02 -8.22 -0.08
C VAL A 408 2.85 -9.20 -0.14
N SER A 409 3.04 -10.36 0.46
CA SER A 409 2.00 -11.37 0.67
C SER A 409 1.77 -11.57 2.16
N LEU A 410 0.53 -11.46 2.61
CA LEU A 410 0.16 -11.67 4.00
C LEU A 410 0.25 -13.16 4.36
N VAL A 411 0.89 -13.46 5.48
CA VAL A 411 0.87 -14.78 6.12
C VAL A 411 -0.22 -14.83 7.19
N THR A 412 -0.42 -13.73 7.92
CA THR A 412 -1.54 -13.59 8.86
C THR A 412 -2.76 -13.03 8.13
N THR A 413 -3.86 -13.79 8.10
CA THR A 413 -5.07 -13.48 7.32
C THR A 413 -6.23 -12.93 8.16
N SER A 414 -5.96 -12.46 9.37
CA SER A 414 -6.94 -11.85 10.26
C SER A 414 -6.26 -10.87 11.21
N CYS A 415 -6.99 -9.90 11.73
CA CYS A 415 -6.47 -8.95 12.71
C CYS A 415 -5.83 -9.67 13.91
N ALA A 416 -4.62 -9.25 14.25
CA ALA A 416 -3.84 -9.82 15.33
C ALA A 416 -2.86 -8.78 15.87
N SER A 417 -2.50 -8.90 17.15
CA SER A 417 -1.49 -8.05 17.80
C SER A 417 -0.12 -8.10 17.11
N THR A 418 0.14 -9.14 16.32
CA THR A 418 1.26 -9.22 15.38
C THR A 418 0.77 -9.88 14.10
N MET A 419 0.93 -9.17 12.99
CA MET A 419 0.61 -9.67 11.66
C MET A 419 1.91 -9.93 10.91
N GLN A 420 1.93 -11.00 10.11
CA GLN A 420 3.11 -11.43 9.40
C GLN A 420 2.92 -11.27 7.90
N VAL A 421 3.98 -10.80 7.23
CA VAL A 421 4.04 -10.69 5.77
C VAL A 421 5.31 -11.30 5.22
N GLN A 422 5.24 -11.85 4.01
CA GLN A 422 6.38 -12.19 3.20
C GLN A 422 6.62 -11.07 2.19
N TYR A 423 7.79 -10.46 2.23
CA TYR A 423 8.22 -9.49 1.25
C TYR A 423 9.07 -10.16 0.18
N ALA A 424 8.70 -10.00 -1.08
CA ALA A 424 9.45 -10.49 -2.22
C ALA A 424 9.53 -9.38 -3.25
N SER A 425 10.71 -9.21 -3.87
CA SER A 425 10.77 -8.44 -5.10
C SER A 425 10.03 -9.22 -6.17
N VAL A 426 8.78 -8.87 -6.42
CA VAL A 426 8.00 -9.46 -7.51
C VAL A 426 8.51 -8.76 -8.76
N ALA A 427 9.50 -9.36 -9.42
CA ALA A 427 9.71 -9.04 -10.83
C ALA A 427 8.33 -9.15 -11.51
N PRO A 428 7.91 -8.17 -12.33
CA PRO A 428 6.66 -8.27 -13.05
C PRO A 428 6.68 -9.64 -13.72
N VAL A 429 5.64 -10.44 -13.46
CA VAL A 429 5.43 -11.66 -14.23
C VAL A 429 5.36 -11.17 -15.67
N GLN A 430 6.44 -11.40 -16.41
CA GLN A 430 6.60 -10.94 -17.77
C GLN A 430 5.42 -11.48 -18.57
N ASP A 431 4.80 -10.64 -19.40
CA ASP A 431 3.72 -11.07 -20.29
C ASP A 431 4.07 -12.40 -20.95
N VAL A 432 3.29 -13.45 -20.68
CA VAL A 432 3.48 -14.75 -21.30
C VAL A 432 2.84 -14.69 -22.68
N TYR A 433 3.63 -14.36 -23.70
CA TYR A 433 3.23 -14.47 -25.11
C TYR A 433 3.33 -15.94 -25.57
N LEU A 434 2.32 -16.47 -26.29
CA LEU A 434 2.44 -17.78 -26.94
C LEU A 434 1.86 -17.84 -28.36
N TYR A 435 2.50 -18.68 -29.19
CA TYR A 435 2.70 -18.58 -30.64
C TYR A 435 2.08 -19.81 -31.39
N LEU A 436 1.03 -19.75 -32.25
CA LEU A 436 0.55 -20.92 -33.07
C LEU A 436 0.85 -20.82 -34.57
N PRO A 437 1.14 -21.90 -35.33
CA PRO A 437 1.24 -21.86 -36.80
C PRO A 437 -0.10 -21.91 -37.55
N ILE A 438 -0.38 -20.96 -38.47
CA ILE A 438 -1.46 -21.07 -39.46
C ILE A 438 -1.15 -20.32 -40.77
N VAL A 439 -1.12 -21.09 -41.86
CA VAL A 439 -1.17 -20.69 -43.28
C VAL A 439 -2.63 -20.43 -43.67
N ALA A 440 -2.98 -19.22 -44.12
CA ALA A 440 -4.37 -18.88 -44.48
C ALA A 440 -4.75 -19.20 -45.94
N LYS A 441 -6.03 -19.59 -46.13
CA LYS A 441 -6.92 -19.12 -47.22
C LYS A 441 -8.20 -18.53 -46.61
N PRO A 442 -8.88 -17.55 -47.25
CA PRO A 442 -9.56 -16.48 -46.52
C PRO A 442 -11.07 -16.68 -46.28
N ARG A 443 -11.54 -15.99 -45.21
CA ARG A 443 -12.95 -15.60 -44.89
C ARG A 443 -13.88 -16.62 -44.24
N VAL A 444 -13.57 -17.07 -43.02
CA VAL A 444 -14.58 -17.60 -42.09
C VAL A 444 -14.33 -16.99 -40.69
N PRO A 445 -15.36 -16.59 -39.93
CA PRO A 445 -15.18 -16.23 -38.52
C PRO A 445 -14.52 -17.37 -37.75
N TYR A 446 -13.54 -17.05 -36.89
CA TYR A 446 -12.92 -18.05 -36.03
C TYR A 446 -13.74 -18.16 -34.73
N THR A 447 -14.40 -19.29 -34.53
CA THR A 447 -15.29 -19.52 -33.40
C THR A 447 -14.81 -20.66 -32.51
N GLY A 448 -15.14 -20.57 -31.23
CA GLY A 448 -14.86 -21.63 -30.27
C GLY A 448 -15.70 -21.48 -29.02
N SER A 449 -15.46 -22.35 -28.05
CA SER A 449 -16.12 -22.28 -26.74
C SER A 449 -15.11 -22.34 -25.60
N VAL A 450 -15.43 -21.63 -24.54
CA VAL A 450 -14.75 -21.64 -23.26
C VAL A 450 -15.64 -22.41 -22.29
N THR A 451 -15.09 -23.48 -21.75
CA THR A 451 -15.77 -24.37 -20.81
C THR A 451 -14.92 -24.60 -19.58
N ASN A 452 -15.53 -25.06 -18.50
CA ASN A 452 -14.92 -25.50 -17.27
C ASN A 452 -15.51 -26.87 -16.94
N ASN A 453 -14.74 -27.94 -17.13
CA ASN A 453 -15.25 -29.33 -17.07
C ASN A 453 -16.48 -29.57 -17.95
N GLY A 454 -16.50 -28.97 -19.15
CA GLY A 454 -17.63 -29.07 -20.08
C GLY A 454 -18.81 -28.14 -19.76
N VAL A 455 -18.74 -27.36 -18.69
CA VAL A 455 -19.73 -26.30 -18.37
C VAL A 455 -19.29 -24.99 -19.03
N PRO A 456 -20.11 -24.31 -19.83
CA PRO A 456 -19.68 -23.07 -20.48
C PRO A 456 -19.34 -21.93 -19.51
N VAL A 457 -18.37 -21.08 -19.89
CA VAL A 457 -17.92 -19.94 -19.08
C VAL A 457 -17.92 -18.64 -19.90
N GLY A 458 -18.77 -17.70 -19.50
CA GLY A 458 -18.83 -16.36 -20.09
C GLY A 458 -17.90 -15.34 -19.42
N GLY A 459 -17.66 -14.24 -20.12
CA GLY A 459 -16.86 -13.12 -19.61
C GLY A 459 -15.34 -13.28 -19.74
N VAL A 460 -14.86 -14.34 -20.41
CA VAL A 460 -13.42 -14.57 -20.60
C VAL A 460 -12.94 -13.74 -21.78
N THR A 461 -12.02 -12.81 -21.54
CA THR A 461 -11.41 -12.00 -22.60
C THR A 461 -10.31 -12.78 -23.29
N LEU A 462 -10.50 -13.00 -24.59
CA LEU A 462 -9.58 -13.71 -25.47
C LEU A 462 -8.95 -12.69 -26.43
N LYS A 463 -7.66 -12.83 -26.69
CA LYS A 463 -6.85 -11.95 -27.55
C LYS A 463 -6.26 -12.78 -28.68
N MET A 464 -6.14 -12.18 -29.87
CA MET A 464 -5.57 -12.79 -31.07
C MET A 464 -4.33 -12.03 -31.55
N ALA A 465 -3.24 -12.71 -31.90
CA ALA A 465 -2.02 -12.11 -32.48
C ALA A 465 -1.52 -12.91 -33.70
N TYR A 466 -0.56 -12.37 -34.48
CA TYR A 466 0.06 -13.09 -35.61
C TYR A 466 1.57 -12.81 -35.82
N THR A 467 2.29 -13.62 -36.61
CA THR A 467 3.73 -13.39 -36.91
C THR A 467 4.03 -12.50 -38.11
N THR A 468 5.15 -11.80 -38.05
CA THR A 468 5.85 -11.12 -39.17
C THR A 468 7.12 -11.88 -39.58
N ASN A 469 7.56 -11.75 -40.84
CA ASN A 469 8.84 -12.29 -41.37
C ASN A 469 9.11 -13.79 -41.12
N GLY A 470 8.41 -14.67 -41.84
CA GLY A 470 8.77 -16.10 -41.90
C GLY A 470 8.59 -16.89 -40.59
N GLY A 471 7.86 -16.35 -39.61
CA GLY A 471 7.47 -17.06 -38.38
C GLY A 471 8.21 -16.65 -37.10
N SER A 472 9.06 -15.61 -37.16
CA SER A 472 10.03 -15.33 -36.08
C SER A 472 9.57 -14.30 -35.04
N ASN A 473 8.72 -13.32 -35.41
CA ASN A 473 8.35 -12.19 -34.54
C ASN A 473 6.83 -11.98 -34.49
N TRP A 474 6.22 -11.84 -33.31
CA TRP A 474 4.76 -11.61 -33.16
C TRP A 474 4.39 -10.13 -33.13
N THR A 475 3.18 -9.83 -33.61
CA THR A 475 2.56 -8.52 -33.41
C THR A 475 1.98 -8.41 -32.01
N ALA A 476 1.73 -7.17 -31.58
CA ALA A 476 0.75 -6.90 -30.53
C ALA A 476 -0.60 -7.58 -30.85
N PRO A 477 -1.46 -7.85 -29.84
CA PRO A 477 -2.81 -8.36 -30.08
C PRO A 477 -3.52 -7.56 -31.17
N TYR A 478 -3.84 -8.24 -32.26
CA TYR A 478 -4.52 -7.72 -33.42
C TYR A 478 -6.04 -7.57 -33.19
N ALA A 479 -6.63 -8.51 -32.45
CA ALA A 479 -8.05 -8.50 -32.13
C ALA A 479 -8.31 -9.08 -30.75
N SER A 480 -9.46 -8.76 -30.16
CA SER A 480 -9.94 -9.36 -28.91
C SER A 480 -11.43 -9.64 -29.00
N THR A 481 -11.88 -10.68 -28.31
CA THR A 481 -13.30 -11.01 -28.11
C THR A 481 -13.52 -11.50 -26.69
N THR A 482 -14.76 -11.46 -26.22
CA THR A 482 -15.13 -12.03 -24.92
C THR A 482 -16.07 -13.21 -25.14
N SER A 483 -15.93 -14.28 -24.34
CA SER A 483 -16.88 -15.39 -24.38
C SER A 483 -18.27 -14.95 -23.89
N ASP A 484 -19.32 -15.37 -24.58
CA ASP A 484 -20.71 -15.12 -24.19
C ASP A 484 -21.13 -15.98 -22.98
N ALA A 485 -22.34 -15.77 -22.45
CA ALA A 485 -22.86 -16.54 -21.30
C ALA A 485 -22.94 -18.07 -21.56
N SER A 486 -22.92 -18.50 -22.83
CA SER A 486 -22.85 -19.89 -23.26
C SER A 486 -21.43 -20.33 -23.60
N GLY A 487 -20.43 -19.58 -23.15
CA GLY A 487 -19.01 -19.83 -23.34
C GLY A 487 -18.51 -19.60 -24.76
N ASN A 488 -19.34 -19.22 -25.72
CA ASN A 488 -18.91 -19.14 -27.11
C ASN A 488 -18.18 -17.83 -27.38
N PHE A 489 -17.16 -17.88 -28.23
CA PHE A 489 -16.45 -16.71 -28.70
C PHE A 489 -16.33 -16.72 -30.22
N SER A 490 -16.19 -15.53 -30.82
CA SER A 490 -15.98 -15.37 -32.25
C SER A 490 -15.04 -14.21 -32.54
N PHE A 491 -13.97 -14.46 -33.29
CA PHE A 491 -13.19 -13.40 -33.92
C PHE A 491 -13.73 -13.17 -35.33
N ASN A 492 -14.43 -12.05 -35.50
CA ASN A 492 -14.99 -11.64 -36.78
C ASN A 492 -13.91 -10.87 -37.55
N GLU A 493 -13.51 -11.38 -38.72
CA GLU A 493 -12.47 -10.81 -39.60
C GLU A 493 -11.01 -11.00 -39.14
N PRO A 494 -10.49 -12.24 -39.11
CA PRO A 494 -9.05 -12.46 -38.92
C PRO A 494 -8.26 -11.79 -40.05
N PRO A 495 -7.05 -11.24 -39.78
CA PRO A 495 -6.27 -10.52 -40.77
C PRO A 495 -5.79 -11.44 -41.88
N ASP A 496 -5.61 -10.91 -43.09
CA ASP A 496 -5.03 -11.67 -44.19
C ASP A 496 -3.51 -11.82 -43.97
N VAL A 497 -3.12 -12.94 -43.37
CA VAL A 497 -1.74 -13.27 -43.08
C VAL A 497 -1.32 -14.40 -44.03
N GLY A 498 -0.53 -14.06 -45.04
CA GLY A 498 -0.10 -15.01 -46.08
C GLY A 498 0.53 -16.30 -45.52
N GLY A 499 0.72 -17.30 -46.38
CA GLY A 499 1.00 -18.70 -46.04
C GLY A 499 2.29 -19.07 -45.28
N SER A 500 3.01 -18.10 -44.73
CA SER A 500 4.18 -18.32 -43.86
C SER A 500 3.99 -17.75 -42.45
N LYS A 501 2.79 -17.23 -42.16
CA LYS A 501 2.48 -16.60 -40.88
C LYS A 501 1.76 -17.60 -39.96
N LYS A 502 1.57 -17.18 -38.73
CA LYS A 502 1.21 -17.98 -37.56
C LYS A 502 0.23 -17.12 -36.74
N PHE A 503 -0.85 -17.69 -36.19
CA PHE A 503 -1.88 -16.99 -35.38
C PHE A 503 -1.87 -17.50 -33.94
N ALA A 504 -2.35 -16.73 -32.97
CA ALA A 504 -2.54 -17.24 -31.60
C ALA A 504 -3.81 -16.69 -31.00
N VAL A 505 -4.56 -17.52 -30.25
CA VAL A 505 -5.62 -17.07 -29.35
C VAL A 505 -5.19 -17.38 -27.92
N TYR A 506 -5.10 -16.35 -27.09
CA TYR A 506 -4.70 -16.46 -25.70
C TYR A 506 -5.67 -15.69 -24.81
N PHE A 507 -5.70 -16.02 -23.52
CA PHE A 507 -6.47 -15.30 -22.51
C PHE A 507 -5.61 -15.12 -21.27
N ASP A 508 -5.81 -14.03 -20.55
CA ASP A 508 -5.05 -13.78 -19.32
C ASP A 508 -5.63 -14.65 -18.20
N ASN A 509 -4.77 -15.28 -17.39
CA ASN A 509 -5.22 -15.97 -16.19
C ASN A 509 -5.83 -14.94 -15.23
N PRO A 510 -7.16 -14.96 -14.99
CA PRO A 510 -7.82 -13.93 -14.20
C PRO A 510 -7.47 -14.01 -12.71
N THR A 511 -6.88 -15.12 -12.24
CA THR A 511 -6.54 -15.34 -10.82
C THR A 511 -5.08 -15.04 -10.48
N LYS A 512 -4.17 -15.02 -11.47
CA LYS A 512 -2.71 -14.84 -11.34
C LYS A 512 -2.06 -15.62 -10.17
N ASN A 513 -2.64 -16.75 -9.77
CA ASN A 513 -2.15 -17.58 -8.67
C ASN A 513 -1.13 -18.59 -9.23
N ALA A 514 0.08 -18.66 -8.64
CA ALA A 514 1.15 -19.57 -9.08
C ALA A 514 0.79 -21.07 -9.05
N ASN A 515 -0.34 -21.44 -8.41
CA ASN A 515 -0.89 -22.80 -8.41
C ASN A 515 -1.88 -23.07 -9.56
N TYR A 516 -2.27 -22.04 -10.31
CA TYR A 516 -3.29 -22.09 -11.34
C TYR A 516 -2.70 -21.51 -12.61
N LEU A 517 -2.36 -22.37 -13.57
CA LEU A 517 -1.92 -21.92 -14.87
C LEU A 517 -2.44 -22.88 -15.95
N ALA A 518 -3.24 -22.31 -16.86
CA ALA A 518 -3.79 -22.98 -18.02
C ALA A 518 -3.34 -22.25 -19.28
N TYR A 519 -2.28 -22.73 -19.91
CA TYR A 519 -2.06 -22.51 -21.33
C TYR A 519 -2.77 -23.63 -22.10
N PHE A 520 -3.44 -23.32 -23.22
CA PHE A 520 -4.10 -24.33 -24.06
C PHE A 520 -3.82 -24.06 -25.55
N GLU A 521 -3.25 -25.06 -26.23
CA GLU A 521 -2.99 -25.07 -27.67
C GLU A 521 -4.00 -25.98 -28.39
N CYS A 522 -4.45 -25.53 -29.56
CA CYS A 522 -5.22 -26.35 -30.48
C CYS A 522 -4.32 -27.09 -31.46
N ASN A 523 -4.78 -28.23 -32.00
CA ASN A 523 -4.05 -28.98 -33.02
C ASN A 523 -3.66 -28.11 -34.23
N MET A 524 -2.47 -28.34 -34.79
CA MET A 524 -2.03 -27.75 -36.06
C MET A 524 -2.95 -28.18 -37.20
N ILE A 525 -3.42 -27.21 -38.01
CA ILE A 525 -4.28 -27.47 -39.17
C ILE A 525 -3.45 -27.30 -40.45
N ASP A 526 -3.36 -28.36 -41.26
CA ASP A 526 -2.92 -28.26 -42.66
C ASP A 526 -4.11 -27.84 -43.53
N SER A 527 -3.82 -27.10 -44.60
CA SER A 527 -4.67 -26.61 -45.69
C SER A 527 -5.63 -27.62 -46.34
N SER A 528 -5.63 -28.88 -45.92
CA SER A 528 -6.44 -29.97 -46.47
C SER A 528 -7.62 -30.44 -45.61
N SER A 529 -7.85 -29.88 -44.42
CA SER A 529 -8.95 -30.33 -43.52
C SER A 529 -9.97 -29.24 -43.17
N ASP A 530 -11.22 -29.67 -42.92
CA ASP A 530 -12.40 -28.87 -42.55
C ASP A 530 -12.18 -27.97 -41.31
N PRO A 531 -13.00 -26.91 -41.11
CA PRO A 531 -12.87 -25.99 -39.98
C PRO A 531 -13.00 -26.72 -38.64
N TYR A 532 -11.90 -26.77 -37.88
CA TYR A 532 -11.90 -27.29 -36.51
C TYR A 532 -12.41 -26.22 -35.54
N SER A 533 -13.31 -26.62 -34.63
CA SER A 533 -13.70 -25.80 -33.49
C SER A 533 -12.79 -26.10 -32.30
N CYS A 534 -12.25 -25.06 -31.68
CA CYS A 534 -11.46 -25.18 -30.45
C CYS A 534 -12.38 -25.10 -29.23
N ALA A 535 -12.23 -26.06 -28.31
CA ALA A 535 -12.85 -26.01 -26.99
C ALA A 535 -11.76 -25.79 -25.93
N ILE A 536 -11.77 -24.63 -25.28
CA ILE A 536 -10.89 -24.29 -24.17
C ILE A 536 -11.51 -24.84 -22.89
N ASN A 537 -10.77 -25.60 -22.09
CA ASN A 537 -11.25 -26.11 -20.80
C ASN A 537 -10.42 -25.52 -19.65
N LEU A 538 -11.06 -24.70 -18.81
CA LEU A 538 -10.45 -23.83 -17.80
C LEU A 538 -10.02 -24.53 -16.50
N ARG A 539 -10.09 -25.87 -16.37
CA ARG A 539 -9.68 -26.56 -15.12
C ARG A 539 -8.22 -27.02 -15.18
N ASP A 540 -7.45 -26.42 -14.29
CA ASP A 540 -6.00 -26.48 -14.12
C ASP A 540 -5.44 -27.82 -13.62
N VAL A 541 -4.25 -28.17 -14.09
CA VAL A 541 -3.36 -29.10 -13.40
C VAL A 541 -2.78 -28.36 -12.21
N VAL A 542 -3.44 -28.43 -11.04
CA VAL A 542 -2.96 -27.73 -9.84
C VAL A 542 -1.86 -28.54 -9.18
N LEU A 543 -0.64 -28.01 -9.13
CA LEU A 543 0.47 -28.61 -8.38
C LEU A 543 0.15 -28.58 -6.89
N LYS A 544 0.32 -29.74 -6.24
CA LYS A 544 0.13 -29.91 -4.80
C LYS A 544 1.47 -30.00 -4.08
N THR A 545 2.42 -30.73 -4.66
CA THR A 545 3.78 -30.87 -4.13
C THR A 545 4.77 -31.05 -5.27
N PRO A 546 6.00 -30.54 -5.17
CA PRO A 546 6.47 -29.59 -4.16
C PRO A 546 5.72 -28.25 -4.24
N ALA A 547 5.73 -27.45 -3.17
CA ALA A 547 5.13 -26.12 -3.20
C ALA A 547 5.85 -25.25 -4.25
N PRO A 548 5.17 -24.29 -4.91
CA PRO A 548 5.83 -23.36 -5.82
C PRO A 548 7.06 -22.70 -5.17
N GLY A 549 8.19 -22.69 -5.87
CA GLY A 549 9.47 -22.13 -5.39
C GLY A 549 10.24 -22.98 -4.36
N ALA A 550 9.74 -24.14 -3.94
CA ALA A 550 10.43 -24.97 -2.94
C ALA A 550 11.62 -25.72 -3.56
N GLY A 551 12.84 -25.56 -3.04
CA GLY A 551 13.99 -26.35 -3.50
C GLY A 551 13.74 -27.87 -3.40
N VAL A 552 14.06 -28.62 -4.48
CA VAL A 552 13.81 -30.08 -4.56
C VAL A 552 15.11 -30.86 -4.48
N GLY A 553 15.03 -32.04 -3.85
CA GLY A 553 16.16 -32.97 -3.77
C GLY A 553 16.34 -33.81 -5.05
N PRO A 554 17.37 -34.68 -5.08
CA PRO A 554 17.67 -35.57 -6.21
C PRO A 554 16.58 -36.62 -6.49
N LYS A 555 15.61 -36.79 -5.59
CA LYS A 555 14.40 -37.55 -5.83
C LYS A 555 13.22 -36.73 -5.32
N VAL A 556 12.27 -36.44 -6.19
CA VAL A 556 11.10 -35.62 -5.87
C VAL A 556 9.85 -36.28 -6.39
N THR A 557 8.78 -36.21 -5.60
CA THR A 557 7.45 -36.63 -6.02
C THR A 557 6.61 -35.40 -6.31
N PHE A 558 6.34 -35.19 -7.60
CA PHE A 558 5.36 -34.23 -8.07
C PHE A 558 3.97 -34.80 -7.87
N THR A 559 3.05 -34.03 -7.30
CA THR A 559 1.63 -34.41 -7.18
C THR A 559 0.77 -33.27 -7.68
N TRP A 560 -0.33 -33.59 -8.37
CA TRP A 560 -1.23 -32.59 -8.92
C TRP A 560 -2.69 -33.04 -8.85
N ASN A 561 -3.61 -32.09 -8.99
CA ASN A 561 -5.01 -32.40 -9.22
C ASN A 561 -5.17 -32.96 -10.63
N ARG A 562 -5.43 -34.26 -10.72
CA ARG A 562 -5.83 -34.90 -11.97
C ARG A 562 -7.23 -34.42 -12.36
N ARG A 563 -7.45 -34.20 -13.65
CA ARG A 563 -8.78 -33.93 -14.21
C ARG A 563 -9.65 -35.17 -14.09
N SER A 564 -10.96 -35.03 -14.27
CA SER A 564 -11.91 -36.16 -14.28
C SER A 564 -11.94 -36.90 -15.63
N THR A 565 -11.42 -36.28 -16.69
CA THR A 565 -11.41 -36.81 -18.06
C THR A 565 -10.33 -37.89 -18.23
N THR A 566 -10.73 -39.15 -18.28
CA THR A 566 -9.80 -40.29 -18.31
C THR A 566 -9.07 -40.53 -19.63
N THR A 567 -9.42 -39.78 -20.68
CA THR A 567 -8.72 -39.79 -21.98
C THR A 567 -7.51 -38.87 -22.01
N ASP A 568 -7.31 -38.06 -20.95
CA ASP A 568 -6.19 -37.15 -20.85
C ASP A 568 -4.89 -37.91 -20.55
N THR A 569 -3.77 -37.44 -21.08
CA THR A 569 -2.44 -37.94 -20.74
C THR A 569 -1.55 -36.80 -20.26
N TYR A 570 -0.75 -37.06 -19.22
CA TYR A 570 0.12 -36.07 -18.60
C TYR A 570 1.56 -36.30 -19.03
N HIS A 571 2.26 -35.24 -19.40
CA HIS A 571 3.63 -35.24 -19.86
C HIS A 571 4.44 -34.29 -18.96
N TRP A 572 5.58 -34.74 -18.44
CA TRP A 572 6.46 -33.91 -17.61
C TRP A 572 7.71 -33.53 -18.40
N TRP A 573 8.18 -32.29 -18.25
CA TRP A 573 9.27 -31.70 -19.04
C TRP A 573 10.26 -30.92 -18.18
N MET A 574 11.53 -30.82 -18.59
CA MET A 574 12.57 -30.02 -17.93
C MET A 574 13.56 -29.38 -18.91
N THR A 575 13.92 -28.12 -18.65
CA THR A 575 14.85 -27.30 -19.45
C THR A 575 15.90 -26.60 -18.57
N ASP A 576 17.07 -26.33 -19.15
CA ASP A 576 18.05 -25.39 -18.58
C ASP A 576 17.60 -23.95 -18.85
N THR A 577 17.61 -23.08 -17.83
CA THR A 577 17.16 -21.68 -17.97
C THR A 577 18.25 -20.74 -18.51
N SER A 578 19.51 -21.18 -18.49
CA SER A 578 20.65 -20.34 -18.87
C SER A 578 20.87 -20.29 -20.38
N ASP A 579 20.49 -21.34 -21.10
CA ASP A 579 20.62 -21.45 -22.55
C ASP A 579 19.39 -22.05 -23.27
N ASP A 580 18.29 -22.28 -22.53
CA ASP A 580 17.04 -22.86 -23.01
C ASP A 580 17.21 -24.25 -23.66
N SER A 581 18.30 -24.97 -23.33
CA SER A 581 18.52 -26.31 -23.85
C SER A 581 17.65 -27.34 -23.10
N TYR A 582 16.88 -28.13 -23.87
CA TYR A 582 16.04 -29.17 -23.31
C TYR A 582 16.87 -30.32 -22.75
N TYR A 583 16.55 -30.70 -21.53
CA TYR A 583 17.24 -31.78 -20.85
C TYR A 583 16.44 -33.09 -20.86
N TYR A 584 15.14 -33.09 -20.49
CA TYR A 584 14.35 -34.33 -20.39
C TYR A 584 12.84 -34.14 -20.50
N TRP A 585 12.14 -35.16 -21.00
CA TRP A 585 10.68 -35.26 -20.92
C TRP A 585 10.23 -36.70 -20.64
N LYS A 586 9.01 -36.87 -20.11
CA LYS A 586 8.43 -38.18 -19.81
C LYS A 586 6.90 -38.17 -19.95
N ASN A 587 6.37 -39.07 -20.76
CA ASN A 587 4.94 -39.39 -20.75
C ASN A 587 4.60 -40.17 -19.48
N MET A 588 3.68 -39.63 -18.69
CA MET A 588 3.24 -40.17 -17.41
C MET A 588 1.87 -40.87 -17.52
N GLY A 589 1.18 -40.76 -18.65
CA GLY A 589 -0.20 -41.25 -18.82
C GLY A 589 -1.20 -40.52 -17.92
N TYR A 590 -2.33 -41.16 -17.61
CA TYR A 590 -3.40 -40.57 -16.79
C TYR A 590 -3.15 -40.72 -15.27
N VAL A 591 -2.13 -40.01 -14.76
CA VAL A 591 -1.74 -40.06 -13.33
C VAL A 591 -1.97 -38.74 -12.62
N ALA A 592 -1.97 -38.78 -11.28
CA ALA A 592 -2.08 -37.60 -10.41
C ALA A 592 -0.75 -37.29 -9.68
N SER A 593 0.29 -38.07 -9.95
CA SER A 593 1.59 -37.95 -9.30
C SER A 593 2.68 -38.68 -10.08
N ALA A 594 3.90 -38.17 -10.01
CA ALA A 594 5.10 -38.72 -10.63
C ALA A 594 6.28 -38.60 -9.67
N THR A 595 7.05 -39.67 -9.47
CA THR A 595 8.35 -39.56 -8.80
C THR A 595 9.45 -39.52 -9.84
N ILE A 596 10.25 -38.47 -9.81
CA ILE A 596 11.39 -38.27 -10.71
C ILE A 596 12.67 -38.36 -9.88
N THR A 597 13.60 -39.21 -10.34
CA THR A 597 14.93 -39.33 -9.73
C THR A 597 15.96 -38.74 -10.69
N PHE A 598 16.63 -37.68 -10.25
CA PHE A 598 17.67 -36.96 -10.97
C PHE A 598 19.04 -37.52 -10.61
N CYS A 599 19.87 -37.79 -11.62
CA CYS A 599 21.24 -38.27 -11.43
C CYS A 599 22.22 -37.56 -12.37
N GLY A 600 23.43 -37.25 -11.88
CA GLY A 600 24.53 -36.74 -12.70
C GLY A 600 24.50 -35.24 -13.05
N PHE A 601 23.72 -34.41 -12.35
CA PHE A 601 23.71 -32.96 -12.51
C PHE A 601 24.75 -32.29 -11.61
N TYR A 602 25.51 -31.32 -12.15
CA TYR A 602 26.43 -30.51 -11.36
C TYR A 602 25.64 -29.44 -10.58
N THR A 603 26.13 -29.07 -9.39
CA THR A 603 25.69 -27.88 -8.68
C THR A 603 25.86 -26.66 -9.60
N TYR A 604 24.93 -25.69 -9.56
CA TYR A 604 24.92 -24.38 -10.27
C TYR A 604 24.00 -24.20 -11.50
N TYR A 605 23.21 -25.20 -11.91
CA TYR A 605 22.22 -24.98 -12.98
C TYR A 605 20.86 -24.62 -12.41
N GLU A 606 20.29 -23.53 -12.91
CA GLU A 606 18.90 -23.16 -12.73
C GLU A 606 18.08 -23.87 -13.82
N MET A 607 17.17 -24.74 -13.42
CA MET A 607 16.36 -25.56 -14.33
C MET A 607 14.88 -25.22 -14.15
N ASP A 608 14.15 -25.15 -15.26
CA ASP A 608 12.70 -25.01 -15.30
C ASP A 608 12.03 -26.34 -15.65
N TRP A 609 10.77 -26.52 -15.27
CA TRP A 609 9.98 -27.70 -15.63
C TRP A 609 8.51 -27.36 -15.86
N TRP A 610 7.78 -28.21 -16.57
CA TRP A 610 6.34 -28.03 -16.76
C TRP A 610 5.60 -29.36 -16.91
N MET A 611 4.28 -29.30 -16.72
CA MET A 611 3.35 -30.40 -17.02
C MET A 611 2.55 -30.05 -18.25
N GLU A 612 2.59 -30.89 -19.26
CA GLU A 612 1.70 -30.85 -20.41
C GLU A 612 0.57 -31.86 -20.22
N LEU A 613 -0.62 -31.48 -20.64
CA LEU A 613 -1.87 -32.23 -20.63
C LEU A 613 -2.32 -32.43 -22.08
N ASN A 614 -2.16 -33.64 -22.58
CA ASN A 614 -2.63 -34.00 -23.91
C ASN A 614 -4.07 -34.49 -23.84
N THR A 615 -4.96 -33.84 -24.58
CA THR A 615 -6.39 -34.19 -24.69
C THR A 615 -6.73 -34.59 -26.14
N PRO A 616 -7.87 -35.26 -26.37
CA PRO A 616 -8.30 -35.59 -27.73
C PRO A 616 -8.56 -34.39 -28.65
N ASN A 617 -8.81 -33.20 -28.09
CA ASN A 617 -9.24 -32.00 -28.82
C ASN A 617 -8.17 -30.88 -28.83
N GLY A 618 -6.93 -31.19 -28.46
CA GLY A 618 -5.83 -30.24 -28.29
C GLY A 618 -4.98 -30.58 -27.08
N TYR A 619 -3.96 -29.78 -26.80
CA TYR A 619 -3.09 -29.98 -25.64
C TYR A 619 -3.05 -28.73 -24.79
N GLY A 620 -3.00 -28.90 -23.47
CA GLY A 620 -2.82 -27.81 -22.52
C GLY A 620 -1.46 -27.91 -21.87
N VAL A 621 -0.78 -26.79 -21.62
CA VAL A 621 0.45 -26.76 -20.81
C VAL A 621 0.17 -26.06 -19.50
N SER A 622 0.65 -26.65 -18.42
CA SER A 622 0.78 -26.07 -17.10
C SER A 622 2.26 -25.80 -16.86
N TYR A 623 2.66 -24.55 -17.05
CA TYR A 623 4.04 -24.07 -16.93
C TYR A 623 4.38 -23.77 -15.47
N TYR A 624 5.52 -24.25 -14.98
CA TYR A 624 6.00 -23.97 -13.63
C TYR A 624 7.39 -23.32 -13.72
N TYR A 625 7.45 -21.99 -13.77
CA TYR A 625 8.71 -21.26 -13.65
C TYR A 625 9.21 -21.36 -12.22
N ASN A 626 10.27 -22.10 -11.96
CA ASN A 626 10.88 -22.16 -10.63
C ASN A 626 12.33 -22.66 -10.71
N PRO A 627 13.34 -21.85 -10.35
CA PRO A 627 14.70 -22.32 -10.10
C PRO A 627 14.73 -23.47 -9.09
N PHE A 628 15.34 -24.61 -9.44
CA PHE A 628 15.80 -25.59 -8.45
C PHE A 628 17.31 -25.73 -8.49
N PHE A 629 17.96 -25.66 -7.32
CA PHE A 629 19.41 -25.83 -7.19
C PHE A 629 19.74 -27.25 -6.70
N PHE A 630 20.55 -27.99 -7.46
CA PHE A 630 21.04 -29.31 -7.02
C PHE A 630 22.00 -29.16 -5.84
N LYS A 631 21.67 -29.76 -4.70
CA LYS A 631 22.54 -29.82 -3.52
C LYS A 631 23.31 -31.15 -3.51
N THR A 632 24.46 -31.19 -4.21
CA THR A 632 25.50 -32.25 -4.18
C THR A 632 25.18 -33.64 -4.78
N MET A 633 26.21 -34.26 -5.40
CA MET A 633 26.17 -35.49 -6.21
C MET A 633 26.14 -36.79 -5.39
N ASN A 634 25.42 -37.81 -5.88
CA ASN A 634 25.74 -39.22 -5.64
C ASN A 634 25.97 -39.93 -6.98
N SER A 635 27.00 -40.76 -7.06
CA SER A 635 27.29 -41.63 -8.20
C SER A 635 26.16 -42.63 -8.44
N CYS A 636 25.73 -42.82 -9.69
CA CYS A 636 24.71 -43.81 -10.05
C CYS A 636 25.16 -45.23 -9.69
N SER A 637 24.32 -45.97 -8.97
CA SER A 637 24.46 -47.43 -8.86
C SER A 637 23.79 -48.10 -10.08
N PRO A 638 24.37 -49.15 -10.69
CA PRO A 638 23.83 -49.79 -11.91
C PRO A 638 22.49 -50.53 -11.74
N ALA A 639 21.93 -50.55 -10.52
CA ALA A 639 20.77 -51.36 -10.16
C ALA A 639 19.46 -50.56 -10.02
N LEU A 640 19.38 -49.34 -10.57
CA LEU A 640 18.19 -48.51 -10.48
C LEU A 640 17.39 -48.61 -11.78
N GLY A 641 16.09 -48.93 -11.65
CA GLY A 641 15.17 -49.21 -12.75
C GLY A 641 14.88 -48.00 -13.66
N PRO A 642 13.86 -48.09 -14.54
CA PRO A 642 13.59 -47.13 -15.63
C PRO A 642 13.19 -45.70 -15.21
N GLU A 643 13.34 -45.35 -13.93
CA GLU A 643 12.95 -44.06 -13.32
C GLU A 643 14.14 -43.12 -13.07
N VAL A 644 15.34 -43.47 -13.55
CA VAL A 644 16.56 -42.68 -13.37
C VAL A 644 16.93 -41.94 -14.64
N LEU A 645 16.97 -40.60 -14.57
CA LEU A 645 17.49 -39.74 -15.65
C LEU A 645 19.01 -39.60 -15.48
N SER A 646 19.79 -40.02 -16.48
CA SER A 646 21.26 -39.90 -16.49
C SER A 646 21.77 -39.11 -17.72
N PRO A 647 22.92 -38.43 -17.66
CA PRO A 647 23.32 -37.37 -18.61
C PRO A 647 23.63 -37.81 -20.06
N GLU A 648 23.41 -39.06 -20.45
CA GLU A 648 24.01 -39.62 -21.68
C GLU A 648 23.30 -39.26 -23.01
N LYS A 649 22.38 -38.29 -23.06
CA LYS A 649 21.86 -37.76 -24.34
C LYS A 649 21.80 -36.24 -24.36
N ARG A 650 22.92 -35.60 -24.71
CA ARG A 650 22.88 -34.28 -25.35
C ARG A 650 22.29 -34.45 -26.75
N LEU A 651 21.10 -33.92 -27.01
CA LEU A 651 20.69 -33.63 -28.38
C LEU A 651 21.57 -32.44 -28.84
N ALA A 652 22.32 -32.61 -29.91
CA ALA A 652 23.34 -31.65 -30.33
C ALA A 652 22.71 -30.43 -31.04
N GLY A 653 22.88 -29.23 -30.45
CA GLY A 653 22.76 -27.95 -31.16
C GLY A 653 22.32 -26.77 -30.26
N PRO A 654 22.93 -25.57 -30.38
CA PRO A 654 22.46 -24.38 -29.67
C PRO A 654 21.22 -23.83 -30.38
N VAL A 655 20.13 -23.66 -29.64
CA VAL A 655 18.91 -23.04 -30.17
C VAL A 655 18.48 -21.97 -29.18
N ALA A 656 18.55 -20.71 -29.60
CA ALA A 656 18.21 -19.56 -28.75
C ALA A 656 16.70 -19.55 -28.40
N LYS A 657 16.32 -18.79 -27.36
CA LYS A 657 14.99 -18.48 -26.77
C LYS A 657 13.72 -18.56 -27.65
N SER A 658 13.83 -18.61 -28.97
CA SER A 658 12.73 -18.60 -29.93
C SER A 658 12.30 -19.99 -30.46
N SER A 659 12.70 -21.12 -29.87
CA SER A 659 12.79 -22.35 -30.67
C SER A 659 12.37 -23.71 -30.06
N LEU A 660 11.50 -23.73 -29.03
CA LEU A 660 10.69 -24.96 -28.76
C LEU A 660 9.98 -25.45 -30.04
N LEU A 661 9.65 -24.50 -30.91
CA LEU A 661 8.82 -24.65 -32.09
C LEU A 661 9.57 -25.09 -33.37
N ASP A 662 10.86 -24.76 -33.52
CA ASP A 662 11.66 -25.20 -34.69
C ASP A 662 11.99 -26.70 -34.62
N TRP A 663 12.04 -27.28 -33.41
CA TRP A 663 12.34 -28.69 -33.20
C TRP A 663 11.11 -29.61 -33.30
N LEU A 664 9.94 -29.24 -32.74
CA LEU A 664 8.68 -30.00 -32.88
C LEU A 664 8.26 -30.18 -34.35
N VAL A 665 8.63 -29.23 -35.22
CA VAL A 665 8.41 -29.30 -36.68
C VAL A 665 9.45 -30.19 -37.39
N SER A 666 10.63 -30.41 -36.80
CA SER A 666 11.75 -31.12 -37.44
C SER A 666 11.81 -32.63 -37.20
N THR A 667 11.14 -33.16 -36.16
CA THR A 667 11.34 -34.56 -35.72
C THR A 667 10.30 -35.57 -36.21
N GLY A 668 9.12 -35.16 -36.69
CA GLY A 668 8.17 -36.08 -37.34
C GLY A 668 7.68 -37.29 -36.52
N GLU A 669 7.90 -37.34 -35.20
CA GLU A 669 7.52 -38.48 -34.36
C GLU A 669 6.18 -38.22 -33.62
N VAL A 670 5.10 -38.15 -34.40
CA VAL A 670 3.75 -38.53 -33.93
C VAL A 670 3.27 -39.62 -34.86
N ASP A 671 3.36 -40.86 -34.39
CA ASP A 671 2.97 -42.06 -35.11
C ASP A 671 1.42 -42.09 -35.25
N LEU A 672 0.90 -41.56 -36.36
CA LEU A 672 -0.48 -41.80 -36.80
C LEU A 672 -0.50 -43.01 -37.75
N PRO A 673 -1.40 -43.99 -37.54
CA PRO A 673 -1.40 -45.24 -38.27
C PRO A 673 -1.86 -45.04 -39.71
N LEU A 674 -0.92 -44.93 -40.66
CA LEU A 674 -1.23 -45.07 -42.08
C LEU A 674 -1.11 -46.55 -42.47
N LYS A 675 -2.24 -47.27 -42.40
CA LYS A 675 -2.43 -48.51 -43.15
C LYS A 675 -3.01 -48.19 -44.53
N LYS A 676 -2.15 -48.36 -45.54
CA LYS A 676 -2.35 -48.37 -47.00
C LYS A 676 -2.76 -47.06 -47.67
#